data_AF-A0A938S209-F1
#
_entry.id   AF-A0A938S209-F1
#
_cell.length_a   1.000
_cell.length_b   1.000
_cell.length_c   1.000
_cell.angle_alpha   90.00
_cell.angle_beta   90.00
_cell.angle_gamma   90.00
#
_symmetry.space_group_name_H-M   'P 1'
#
loop_
_entity.id
_entity.type
_entity.pdbx_description
1 polymer ?
#
loop_
_entity_poly.entity_id
_entity_poly.type
_entity_poly.pdbx_seq_one_letter_code
_entity_poly.pdbx_strand_id
1 'polypeptide(L)'
;MTATAPLLDLRSGRRVAAMLPPLLALAVAVAVPAMAAVPATALIEGSLATSGGAPAADGNYGVKLGLYKDAVGGAALWSEQVSVAVAAGQFQHALGSAAPLGQAVLLQAAYIGIAVGSDPELPRKPLHAVLFAARAGTAEAIACSGCISAAHLDAALQSDLKNVIKASDLSDVAKSGAYGDLQGLPNLAAYAKTADLKKVALTGAYADLSGLPVLAKVDSACGTNLVVKGIKADGSLDCTAGGGGTLPADGIDDVSNGLIFNTFVDSKAGTTDVQIPDFAGPGVTDTLEFPDIGTAQKIWVAVNLQNSDISAIKVELYGPGMSAPYIVYSGGKTGNSFNLKFNDDTPLAQGDMNKDWVGKNIKGLWSLTVRDSKDNVTGNIDGKFSWSMNVQTLSNKKIQVKGDLIVDGKITTGGSDFTQSAVDFQICSLTAAQGPCVAGFTKARTFLDAAKHCAAMKADICTDSQAFAARRQSIWNLQPSWTNSFADNDSTNYWQINNGGTGDNHPDTSMYLTPCCYNVTPQQANEQKVSGIRVLKVNNNENATWEQAVDACMAVNADLCDKGQYYILRQQGILGARMWASDHSDNDGQVCNSSIGNTSDDTNPGEKYGYACCATDRTTLACQSPSFDVGGVCVAKVFNSNNYAFSTASSSCASMGARICSISQSAVLRSAGQINTSGNWTASHSDNDGNQAGIGVGNSMNDNPTDGQNWAYACCF
;
A
#
# COMPACT_ATOMS: atom_id res chain seq x y z
N MET A 1 -55.38 -26.63 20.04
CA MET A 1 -55.29 -27.42 18.80
C MET A 1 -55.95 -26.59 17.70
N THR A 2 -55.21 -25.61 17.16
CA THR A 2 -54.43 -25.68 15.90
C THR A 2 -55.30 -25.80 14.65
N ALA A 3 -55.49 -24.66 13.99
CA ALA A 3 -55.82 -24.50 12.59
C ALA A 3 -55.23 -23.11 12.23
N THR A 4 -54.63 -22.84 11.07
CA THR A 4 -55.10 -23.12 9.72
C THR A 4 -53.96 -22.87 8.71
N ALA A 5 -54.13 -23.51 7.56
CA ALA A 5 -53.26 -23.60 6.38
C ALA A 5 -53.12 -22.26 5.57
N PRO A 6 -52.60 -22.23 4.33
CA PRO A 6 -51.18 -22.00 4.04
C PRO A 6 -50.90 -20.91 2.97
N LEU A 7 -49.61 -20.59 2.82
CA LEU A 7 -48.83 -20.17 1.64
C LEU A 7 -49.52 -19.58 0.39
N LEU A 8 -49.10 -18.36 0.02
CA LEU A 8 -48.62 -18.10 -1.34
C LEU A 8 -47.59 -16.95 -1.38
N ASP A 9 -46.53 -17.23 -2.14
CA ASP A 9 -45.33 -16.46 -2.43
C ASP A 9 -45.60 -15.34 -3.46
N LEU A 10 -45.00 -14.16 -3.30
CA LEU A 10 -44.48 -13.31 -4.39
C LEU A 10 -43.78 -12.05 -3.84
N ARG A 11 -42.51 -11.93 -4.25
CA ARG A 11 -41.51 -10.96 -3.82
C ARG A 11 -41.68 -9.57 -4.47
N SER A 12 -41.25 -8.57 -3.69
CA SER A 12 -40.50 -7.36 -4.05
C SER A 12 -41.04 -6.36 -5.10
N GLY A 13 -41.30 -5.14 -4.64
CA GLY A 13 -40.70 -3.93 -5.20
C GLY A 13 -41.61 -2.93 -5.91
N ARG A 14 -41.91 -1.79 -5.25
CA ARG A 14 -41.86 -0.43 -5.84
C ARG A 14 -42.23 0.64 -4.82
N ARG A 15 -41.34 1.63 -4.62
CA ARG A 15 -41.62 3.07 -4.75
C ARG A 15 -40.29 3.83 -4.68
N VAL A 16 -40.09 4.70 -5.68
CA VAL A 16 -38.84 5.40 -6.00
C VAL A 16 -38.92 6.85 -5.50
N ALA A 17 -37.79 7.27 -4.89
CA ALA A 17 -37.15 8.59 -4.80
C ALA A 17 -37.89 9.81 -4.21
N ALA A 18 -37.27 10.41 -3.19
CA ALA A 18 -36.63 11.74 -3.30
C ALA A 18 -35.56 11.97 -2.18
N MET A 19 -34.31 12.12 -2.63
CA MET A 19 -33.10 12.80 -2.11
C MET A 19 -32.97 13.25 -0.63
N LEU A 20 -31.85 12.84 0.02
CA LEU A 20 -30.89 13.69 0.78
C LEU A 20 -29.58 12.89 1.09
N PRO A 21 -28.38 13.52 1.21
CA PRO A 21 -27.06 12.86 1.13
C PRO A 21 -26.53 12.29 2.47
N PRO A 22 -25.51 11.41 2.46
CA PRO A 22 -25.07 10.65 3.64
C PRO A 22 -23.89 11.32 4.38
N LEU A 23 -23.97 11.36 5.71
CA LEU A 23 -22.81 11.56 6.58
C LEU A 23 -22.92 10.58 7.76
N LEU A 24 -22.27 9.42 7.63
CA LEU A 24 -22.19 8.41 8.69
C LEU A 24 -20.98 8.75 9.57
N ALA A 25 -21.22 9.53 10.63
CA ALA A 25 -20.22 9.84 11.65
C ALA A 25 -20.25 8.78 12.76
N LEU A 26 -19.07 8.21 12.99
CA LEU A 26 -18.67 7.25 14.01
C LEU A 26 -19.03 7.73 15.44
N ALA A 27 -20.03 7.10 16.07
CA ALA A 27 -20.34 7.34 17.48
C ALA A 27 -19.32 6.60 18.37
N VAL A 28 -18.30 7.32 18.80
CA VAL A 28 -17.40 6.90 19.88
C VAL A 28 -18.19 6.93 21.19
N ALA A 29 -18.43 5.77 21.80
CA ALA A 29 -18.99 5.66 23.13
C ALA A 29 -17.95 6.15 24.16
N VAL A 30 -18.05 7.42 24.55
CA VAL A 30 -17.32 7.96 25.70
C VAL A 30 -18.00 7.42 26.96
N ALA A 31 -17.34 6.49 27.66
CA ALA A 31 -17.75 6.08 28.99
C ALA A 31 -17.56 7.27 29.94
N VAL A 32 -18.67 7.90 30.35
CA VAL A 32 -18.65 8.90 31.42
C VAL A 32 -18.54 8.15 32.76
N PRO A 33 -17.51 8.40 33.59
CA PRO A 33 -17.48 7.83 34.93
C PRO A 33 -18.64 8.44 35.74
N ALA A 34 -19.54 7.59 36.23
CA ALA A 34 -20.54 8.01 37.20
C ALA A 34 -19.83 8.29 38.53
N MET A 35 -19.74 9.56 38.93
CA MET A 35 -19.26 9.93 40.26
C MET A 35 -20.34 9.56 41.29
N ALA A 36 -20.01 8.68 42.23
CA ALA A 36 -20.92 8.27 43.29
C ALA A 36 -21.02 9.39 44.34
N ALA A 37 -22.22 9.96 44.54
CA ALA A 37 -22.44 10.97 45.56
C ALA A 37 -22.31 10.38 46.98
N VAL A 38 -21.62 11.08 47.88
CA VAL A 38 -21.50 10.68 49.30
C VAL A 38 -22.90 10.70 49.95
N PRO A 39 -23.35 9.62 50.63
CA PRO A 39 -24.64 9.59 51.31
C PRO A 39 -24.77 10.72 52.35
N ALA A 40 -25.89 11.45 52.32
CA ALA A 40 -26.14 12.62 53.17
C ALA A 40 -26.70 12.29 54.57
N THR A 41 -26.72 11.02 54.96
CA THR A 41 -27.24 10.53 56.25
C THR A 41 -26.18 9.74 57.00
N ALA A 42 -26.33 9.64 58.33
CA ALA A 42 -25.41 8.88 59.18
C ALA A 42 -26.15 7.89 60.07
N LEU A 43 -25.78 6.62 60.01
CA LEU A 43 -26.43 5.58 60.80
C LEU A 43 -26.02 5.67 62.28
N ILE A 44 -27.01 5.60 63.17
CA ILE A 44 -26.84 5.36 64.60
C ILE A 44 -27.51 4.04 64.99
N GLU A 45 -26.88 3.33 65.91
CA GLU A 45 -27.40 2.10 66.51
C GLU A 45 -27.28 2.21 68.03
N GLY A 46 -28.23 1.63 68.75
CA GLY A 46 -28.22 1.65 70.20
C GLY A 46 -29.17 0.65 70.82
N SER A 47 -29.04 0.50 72.14
CA SER A 47 -29.98 -0.28 72.94
C SER A 47 -30.77 0.60 73.90
N LEU A 48 -32.07 0.29 74.02
CA LEU A 48 -32.99 0.88 74.98
C LEU A 48 -33.30 -0.17 76.04
N ALA A 49 -33.16 0.23 77.30
CA ALA A 49 -33.48 -0.58 78.45
C ALA A 49 -34.46 0.17 79.37
N THR A 50 -35.31 -0.59 80.06
CA THR A 50 -36.16 -0.09 81.14
C THR A 50 -35.30 0.35 82.34
N SER A 51 -35.87 1.12 83.26
CA SER A 51 -35.20 1.53 84.50
C SER A 51 -34.73 0.36 85.38
N GLY A 52 -35.32 -0.83 85.20
CA GLY A 52 -34.91 -2.08 85.85
C GLY A 52 -33.78 -2.84 85.13
N GLY A 53 -33.24 -2.31 84.03
CA GLY A 53 -32.14 -2.91 83.27
C GLY A 53 -32.55 -3.99 82.27
N ALA A 54 -33.84 -4.34 82.17
CA ALA A 54 -34.35 -5.24 81.14
C ALA A 54 -34.47 -4.51 79.79
N PRO A 55 -34.25 -5.17 78.63
CA PRO A 55 -34.46 -4.58 77.31
C PRO A 55 -35.85 -3.96 77.16
N ALA A 56 -35.96 -2.85 76.43
CA ALA A 56 -37.25 -2.26 76.09
C ALA A 56 -38.08 -3.25 75.25
N ALA A 57 -39.40 -3.26 75.50
CA ALA A 57 -40.32 -4.15 74.79
C ALA A 57 -40.35 -3.81 73.29
N ASP A 58 -40.56 -4.83 72.45
CA ASP A 58 -40.63 -4.64 71.00
C ASP A 58 -41.79 -3.70 70.61
N GLY A 59 -41.51 -2.74 69.74
CA GLY A 59 -42.49 -1.74 69.33
C GLY A 59 -41.88 -0.47 68.77
N ASN A 60 -42.75 0.49 68.41
CA ASN A 60 -42.33 1.78 67.90
C ASN A 60 -42.26 2.82 69.03
N TYR A 61 -41.12 3.50 69.14
CA TYR A 61 -40.87 4.51 70.16
C TYR A 61 -40.67 5.86 69.48
N GLY A 62 -41.39 6.87 69.97
CA GLY A 62 -41.12 8.26 69.60
C GLY A 62 -39.81 8.70 70.22
N VAL A 63 -38.85 9.13 69.41
CA VAL A 63 -37.52 9.54 69.86
C VAL A 63 -37.21 10.92 69.29
N LYS A 64 -36.71 11.80 70.16
CA LYS A 64 -36.11 13.07 69.79
C LYS A 64 -34.60 12.93 69.83
N LEU A 65 -33.99 13.12 68.66
CA LEU A 65 -32.54 13.09 68.47
C LEU A 65 -32.04 14.54 68.37
N GLY A 66 -30.88 14.82 68.95
CA GLY A 66 -30.27 16.15 68.94
C GLY A 66 -28.76 16.10 68.85
N LEU A 67 -28.17 17.03 68.10
CA LEU A 67 -26.73 17.23 68.05
C LEU A 67 -26.35 18.52 68.78
N TYR A 68 -25.29 18.44 69.59
CA TYR A 68 -24.91 19.49 70.52
C TYR A 68 -23.41 19.78 70.47
N LYS A 69 -23.06 21.03 70.79
CA LYS A 69 -21.67 21.44 71.01
C LYS A 69 -21.12 20.94 72.36
N ASP A 70 -21.95 21.01 73.40
CA ASP A 70 -21.54 20.77 74.78
C ASP A 70 -22.20 19.50 75.36
N ALA A 71 -21.52 18.85 76.31
CA ALA A 71 -21.99 17.60 76.95
C ALA A 71 -23.25 17.78 77.81
N VAL A 72 -23.48 18.98 78.35
CA VAL A 72 -24.62 19.37 79.20
C VAL A 72 -25.00 20.81 78.91
N GLY A 73 -26.30 21.14 78.94
CA GLY A 73 -26.80 22.49 78.65
C GLY A 73 -26.71 22.86 77.15
N GLY A 74 -26.96 24.13 76.82
CA GLY A 74 -26.93 24.61 75.43
C GLY A 74 -28.12 24.16 74.55
N ALA A 75 -28.45 24.95 73.54
CA ALA A 75 -29.45 24.60 72.54
C ALA A 75 -28.92 23.54 71.56
N ALA A 76 -29.80 22.71 71.02
CA ALA A 76 -29.44 21.77 69.96
C ALA A 76 -29.04 22.54 68.71
N LEU A 77 -27.88 22.19 68.12
CA LEU A 77 -27.45 22.71 66.82
C LEU A 77 -28.32 22.15 65.69
N TRP A 78 -28.89 20.97 65.90
CA TRP A 78 -29.83 20.30 65.02
C TRP A 78 -30.64 19.28 65.83
N SER A 79 -31.88 19.04 65.43
CA SER A 79 -32.74 18.04 66.05
C SER A 79 -33.74 17.47 65.05
N GLU A 80 -34.05 16.18 65.19
CA GLU A 80 -35.15 15.53 64.49
C GLU A 80 -36.00 14.70 65.45
N GLN A 81 -37.29 14.58 65.14
CA GLN A 81 -38.22 13.75 65.89
C GLN A 81 -38.77 12.66 64.98
N VAL A 82 -38.59 11.41 65.39
CA VAL A 82 -38.85 10.23 64.57
C VAL A 82 -39.42 9.11 65.42
N SER A 83 -40.19 8.22 64.78
CA SER A 83 -40.61 6.96 65.40
C SER A 83 -39.63 5.86 64.98
N VAL A 84 -38.90 5.28 65.95
CA VAL A 84 -37.94 4.20 65.70
C VAL A 84 -38.52 2.86 66.11
N ALA A 85 -38.33 1.83 65.29
CA ALA A 85 -38.68 0.47 65.64
C ALA A 85 -37.61 -0.12 66.58
N VAL A 86 -38.04 -0.68 67.69
CA VAL A 86 -37.19 -1.34 68.69
C VAL A 86 -37.54 -2.82 68.70
N ALA A 87 -36.52 -3.67 68.62
CA ALA A 87 -36.65 -5.12 68.71
C ALA A 87 -35.54 -5.68 69.61
N ALA A 88 -35.91 -6.52 70.59
CA ALA A 88 -35.02 -7.01 71.64
C ALA A 88 -34.24 -5.88 72.35
N GLY A 89 -34.89 -4.72 72.51
CA GLY A 89 -34.28 -3.50 73.05
C GLY A 89 -33.21 -2.86 72.17
N GLN A 90 -33.09 -3.20 70.88
CA GLN A 90 -32.16 -2.55 69.94
C GLN A 90 -32.90 -1.69 68.92
N PHE A 91 -32.26 -0.60 68.48
CA PHE A 91 -32.75 0.24 67.40
C PHE A 91 -31.61 0.69 66.48
N GLN A 92 -31.98 1.03 65.25
CA GLN A 92 -31.12 1.69 64.28
C GLN A 92 -31.88 2.86 63.64
N HIS A 93 -31.19 3.96 63.36
CA HIS A 93 -31.79 5.12 62.70
C HIS A 93 -30.76 5.88 61.87
N ALA A 94 -31.17 6.37 60.70
CA ALA A 94 -30.33 7.20 59.85
C ALA A 94 -30.57 8.68 60.18
N LEU A 95 -29.61 9.30 60.87
CA LEU A 95 -29.63 10.73 61.16
C LEU A 95 -29.70 11.55 59.88
N GLY A 96 -30.57 12.55 59.86
CA GLY A 96 -30.77 13.41 58.70
C GLY A 96 -31.89 12.95 57.77
N SER A 97 -32.55 11.83 58.10
CA SER A 97 -33.64 11.27 57.29
C SER A 97 -34.95 12.05 57.42
N ALA A 98 -35.20 12.69 58.56
CA ALA A 98 -36.40 13.49 58.78
C ALA A 98 -36.13 15.01 58.77
N ALA A 99 -34.98 15.45 59.28
CA ALA A 99 -34.53 16.83 59.17
C ALA A 99 -33.15 16.90 58.51
N PRO A 100 -32.98 17.58 57.36
CA PRO A 100 -31.70 17.59 56.65
C PRO A 100 -30.51 17.98 57.56
N LEU A 101 -29.47 17.13 57.55
CA LEU A 101 -28.28 17.33 58.37
C LEU A 101 -27.23 18.14 57.58
N GLY A 102 -27.14 19.44 57.87
CA GLY A 102 -26.23 20.34 57.15
C GLY A 102 -24.76 20.24 57.61
N GLN A 103 -23.82 20.49 56.70
CA GLN A 103 -22.37 20.47 57.00
C GLN A 103 -21.98 21.45 58.11
N ALA A 104 -22.63 22.61 58.22
CA ALA A 104 -22.36 23.61 59.25
C ALA A 104 -22.64 23.10 60.68
N VAL A 105 -23.57 22.15 60.82
CA VAL A 105 -23.89 21.49 62.09
C VAL A 105 -22.78 20.50 62.46
N LEU A 106 -22.34 19.69 61.50
CA LEU A 106 -21.28 18.69 61.69
C LEU A 106 -19.92 19.30 62.05
N LEU A 107 -19.66 20.57 61.68
CA LEU A 107 -18.45 21.29 62.08
C LEU A 107 -18.42 21.68 63.56
N GLN A 108 -19.59 21.73 64.21
CA GLN A 108 -19.74 22.28 65.56
C GLN A 108 -20.26 21.24 66.57
N ALA A 109 -20.94 20.20 66.10
CA ALA A 109 -21.46 19.14 66.95
C ALA A 109 -20.33 18.24 67.47
N ALA A 110 -20.32 18.04 68.78
CA ALA A 110 -19.41 17.13 69.46
C ALA A 110 -20.15 16.02 70.24
N TYR A 111 -21.46 16.18 70.47
CA TYR A 111 -22.27 15.25 71.26
C TYR A 111 -23.63 14.95 70.60
N ILE A 112 -24.17 13.76 70.86
CA ILE A 112 -25.54 13.36 70.52
C ILE A 112 -26.37 13.12 71.79
N GLY A 113 -27.59 13.65 71.78
CA GLY A 113 -28.61 13.44 72.82
C GLY A 113 -29.81 12.70 72.26
N ILE A 114 -30.45 11.91 73.14
CA ILE A 114 -31.61 11.08 72.83
C ILE A 114 -32.63 11.24 73.97
N ALA A 115 -33.86 11.62 73.62
CA ALA A 115 -35.00 11.59 74.54
C ALA A 115 -36.08 10.64 73.98
N VAL A 116 -36.62 9.78 74.82
CA VAL A 116 -37.62 8.76 74.43
C VAL A 116 -38.98 9.16 74.99
N GLY A 117 -39.97 9.35 74.13
CA GLY A 117 -41.32 9.78 74.51
C GLY A 117 -41.30 11.11 75.27
N SER A 118 -41.83 11.09 76.49
CA SER A 118 -41.85 12.23 77.43
C SER A 118 -40.74 12.19 78.48
N ASP A 119 -39.84 11.22 78.41
CA ASP A 119 -38.78 11.06 79.40
C ASP A 119 -37.72 12.16 79.26
N PRO A 120 -37.02 12.52 80.36
CA PRO A 120 -35.88 13.43 80.29
C PRO A 120 -34.81 12.94 79.30
N GLU A 121 -34.13 13.89 78.64
CA GLU A 121 -33.02 13.57 77.73
C GLU A 121 -31.94 12.75 78.48
N LEU A 122 -31.53 11.64 77.89
CA LEU A 122 -30.48 10.78 78.43
C LEU A 122 -29.11 11.49 78.37
N PRO A 123 -28.14 11.13 79.24
CA PRO A 123 -26.80 11.69 79.18
C PRO A 123 -26.17 11.58 77.79
N ARG A 124 -25.77 12.73 77.24
CA ARG A 124 -25.27 12.84 75.86
C ARG A 124 -24.00 12.02 75.66
N LYS A 125 -23.83 11.47 74.46
CA LYS A 125 -22.67 10.67 74.07
C LYS A 125 -21.78 11.46 73.09
N PRO A 126 -20.44 11.35 73.18
CA PRO A 126 -19.55 12.03 72.25
C PRO A 126 -19.65 11.41 70.84
N LEU A 127 -19.55 12.27 69.83
CA LEU A 127 -19.48 11.85 68.43
C LEU A 127 -18.06 11.41 68.07
N HIS A 128 -17.94 10.41 67.20
CA HIS A 128 -16.66 9.87 66.73
C HIS A 128 -16.57 9.92 65.19
N ALA A 129 -15.36 9.65 64.67
CA ALA A 129 -14.92 9.94 63.29
C ALA A 129 -15.88 9.55 62.15
N VAL A 130 -16.69 8.49 62.33
CA VAL A 130 -17.64 8.00 61.32
C VAL A 130 -18.67 9.07 60.90
N LEU A 131 -19.15 9.90 61.83
CA LEU A 131 -20.07 11.00 61.52
C LEU A 131 -19.41 12.15 60.75
N PHE A 132 -18.08 12.26 60.81
CA PHE A 132 -17.31 13.28 60.10
C PHE A 132 -16.92 12.84 58.67
N ALA A 133 -17.18 11.59 58.27
CA ALA A 133 -16.92 11.08 56.92
C ALA A 133 -17.79 11.76 55.84
N ALA A 134 -18.98 12.26 56.20
CA ALA A 134 -19.82 13.09 55.33
C ALA A 134 -19.15 14.41 54.87
N ARG A 135 -18.02 14.80 55.50
CA ARG A 135 -17.19 15.95 55.11
C ARG A 135 -16.31 15.69 53.89
N ALA A 136 -16.14 14.43 53.46
CA ALA A 136 -15.36 14.11 52.26
C ALA A 136 -15.97 14.72 50.99
N GLY A 137 -17.30 14.90 50.93
CA GLY A 137 -17.98 15.55 49.80
C GLY A 137 -17.64 17.05 49.62
N THR A 138 -17.07 17.72 50.63
CA THR A 138 -16.63 19.12 50.51
C THR A 138 -15.33 19.26 49.71
N ALA A 139 -14.54 18.19 49.58
CA ALA A 139 -13.31 18.19 48.77
C ALA A 139 -13.61 18.13 47.26
N GLU A 140 -14.73 17.53 46.86
CA GLU A 140 -15.18 17.43 45.46
C GLU A 140 -15.85 18.72 44.95
N ALA A 141 -16.28 19.61 45.86
CA ALA A 141 -17.02 20.82 45.53
C ALA A 141 -16.41 22.07 46.18
N ILE A 142 -15.10 22.29 46.03
CA ILE A 142 -14.48 23.59 46.35
C ILE A 142 -15.13 24.67 45.47
N ALA A 143 -16.13 25.33 46.03
CA ALA A 143 -16.87 26.44 45.42
C ALA A 143 -16.98 27.57 46.44
N CYS A 144 -15.84 28.11 46.85
CA CYS A 144 -15.82 29.32 47.68
C CYS A 144 -14.81 30.34 47.14
N SER A 145 -15.28 31.58 46.95
CA SER A 145 -14.43 32.70 46.57
C SER A 145 -13.52 33.06 47.75
N GLY A 146 -12.20 33.03 47.55
CA GLY A 146 -11.20 33.41 48.55
C GLY A 146 -10.63 32.26 49.40
N CYS A 147 -11.12 31.03 49.25
CA CYS A 147 -10.57 29.86 49.95
C CYS A 147 -9.21 29.40 49.41
N ILE A 148 -8.94 29.71 48.14
CA ILE A 148 -7.64 29.50 47.52
C ILE A 148 -6.98 30.87 47.36
N SER A 149 -5.89 31.09 48.09
CA SER A 149 -5.03 32.27 47.93
C SER A 149 -3.84 31.91 47.05
N ALA A 150 -3.09 32.91 46.58
CA ALA A 150 -1.85 32.66 45.83
C ALA A 150 -0.87 31.75 46.62
N ALA A 151 -0.89 31.80 47.95
CA ALA A 151 -0.06 30.94 48.81
C ALA A 151 -0.46 29.46 48.78
N HIS A 152 -1.65 29.13 48.27
CA HIS A 152 -2.13 27.76 48.11
C HIS A 152 -1.81 27.16 46.73
N LEU A 153 -1.24 27.95 45.82
CA LEU A 153 -0.83 27.53 44.48
C LEU A 153 0.67 27.26 44.45
N ASP A 154 1.12 26.30 43.65
CA ASP A 154 2.55 26.04 43.48
C ASP A 154 3.25 27.19 42.73
N ALA A 155 4.58 27.23 42.84
CA ALA A 155 5.38 28.32 42.32
C ALA A 155 5.30 28.50 40.79
N ALA A 156 5.06 27.43 40.02
CA ALA A 156 4.94 27.50 38.57
C ALA A 156 3.59 28.11 38.17
N LEU A 157 2.50 27.73 38.84
CA LEU A 157 1.20 28.35 38.60
C LEU A 157 1.19 29.84 38.98
N GLN A 158 1.88 30.21 40.06
CA GLN A 158 2.03 31.61 40.45
C GLN A 158 2.80 32.44 39.42
N SER A 159 3.78 31.86 38.70
CA SER A 159 4.47 32.55 37.61
C SER A 159 3.59 32.73 36.37
N ASP A 160 2.75 31.75 36.06
CA ASP A 160 1.84 31.83 34.91
C ASP A 160 0.74 32.88 35.12
N LEU A 161 0.22 33.00 36.35
CA LEU A 161 -0.79 34.02 36.69
C LEU A 161 -0.29 35.47 36.66
N LYS A 162 1.03 35.72 36.73
CA LYS A 162 1.58 37.09 36.60
C LYS A 162 1.44 37.67 35.19
N ASN A 163 1.25 36.81 34.19
CA ASN A 163 1.08 37.20 32.80
C ASN A 163 -0.40 37.34 32.38
N VAL A 164 -1.34 37.09 33.31
CA VAL A 164 -2.77 37.22 33.06
C VAL A 164 -3.23 38.64 33.41
N ILE A 165 -3.59 39.42 32.40
CA ILE A 165 -4.13 40.78 32.56
C ILE A 165 -5.50 40.67 33.25
N LYS A 166 -5.70 41.42 34.35
CA LYS A 166 -7.01 41.46 35.02
C LYS A 166 -8.00 42.22 34.14
N ALA A 167 -9.27 41.83 34.16
CA ALA A 167 -10.32 42.54 33.43
C ALA A 167 -10.44 44.04 33.82
N SER A 168 -10.01 44.41 35.03
CA SER A 168 -9.92 45.81 35.48
C SER A 168 -8.87 46.62 34.72
N ASP A 169 -7.82 45.96 34.24
CA ASP A 169 -6.63 46.57 33.64
C ASP A 169 -6.75 46.66 32.11
N LEU A 170 -7.84 46.13 31.55
CA LEU A 170 -8.21 46.28 30.15
C LEU A 170 -8.75 47.69 29.89
N SER A 171 -8.30 48.32 28.79
CA SER A 171 -8.78 49.62 28.32
C SER A 171 -10.27 49.57 27.92
N ASP A 172 -10.93 50.74 27.89
CA ASP A 172 -12.38 50.81 27.62
C ASP A 172 -12.76 50.19 26.26
N VAL A 173 -11.92 50.38 25.24
CA VAL A 173 -12.10 49.75 23.92
C VAL A 173 -12.09 48.22 23.98
N ALA A 174 -11.33 47.62 24.89
CA ALA A 174 -11.29 46.17 25.07
C ALA A 174 -12.56 45.64 25.75
N LYS A 175 -13.37 46.50 26.37
CA LYS A 175 -14.65 46.14 27.01
C LYS A 175 -15.84 46.41 26.09
N SER A 176 -15.83 47.51 25.36
CA SER A 176 -16.96 47.97 24.54
C SER A 176 -16.88 47.50 23.08
N GLY A 177 -15.66 47.30 22.56
CA GLY A 177 -15.40 47.14 21.12
C GLY A 177 -15.73 48.39 20.29
N ALA A 178 -16.03 49.53 20.93
CA ALA A 178 -16.46 50.73 20.23
C ALA A 178 -15.25 51.50 19.67
N TYR A 179 -15.32 51.86 18.39
CA TYR A 179 -14.28 52.63 17.71
C TYR A 179 -14.00 53.99 18.37
N GLY A 180 -15.03 54.58 19.02
CA GLY A 180 -14.93 55.85 19.73
C GLY A 180 -14.08 55.83 21.00
N ASP A 181 -13.77 54.64 21.53
CA ASP A 181 -13.01 54.48 22.77
C ASP A 181 -11.48 54.41 22.53
N LEU A 182 -11.06 54.59 21.28
CA LEU A 182 -9.66 54.70 20.87
C LEU A 182 -9.18 56.16 20.99
N GLN A 183 -8.04 56.37 21.64
CA GLN A 183 -7.38 57.68 21.68
C GLN A 183 -6.39 57.84 20.50
N GLY A 184 -6.18 59.08 20.05
CA GLY A 184 -5.23 59.40 18.97
C GLY A 184 -5.74 59.09 17.56
N LEU A 185 -7.06 59.10 17.35
CA LEU A 185 -7.66 58.77 16.06
C LEU A 185 -7.21 59.75 14.95
N PRO A 186 -6.83 59.23 13.77
CA PRO A 186 -6.56 60.06 12.60
C PRO A 186 -7.80 60.89 12.23
N ASN A 187 -7.60 62.14 11.83
CA ASN A 187 -8.69 62.95 11.27
C ASN A 187 -9.16 62.32 9.94
N LEU A 188 -10.30 61.63 9.98
CA LEU A 188 -10.86 60.94 8.83
C LEU A 188 -11.49 61.89 7.78
N ALA A 189 -11.52 63.21 8.02
CA ALA A 189 -12.04 64.19 7.06
C ALA A 189 -11.26 64.23 5.74
N ALA A 190 -10.03 63.69 5.71
CA ALA A 190 -9.22 63.55 4.50
C ALA A 190 -9.54 62.28 3.68
N TYR A 191 -10.34 61.35 4.21
CA TYR A 191 -10.67 60.09 3.55
C TYR A 191 -12.11 60.12 3.04
N ALA A 192 -12.31 59.70 1.79
CA ALA A 192 -13.62 59.70 1.14
C ALA A 192 -14.63 58.83 1.90
N LYS A 193 -15.82 59.35 2.18
CA LYS A 193 -16.88 58.57 2.82
C LYS A 193 -17.43 57.57 1.81
N THR A 194 -18.03 56.49 2.29
CA THR A 194 -18.67 55.46 1.44
C THR A 194 -19.68 56.06 0.45
N ALA A 195 -20.34 57.17 0.82
CA ALA A 195 -21.26 57.92 -0.05
C ALA A 195 -20.57 58.65 -1.21
N ASP A 196 -19.26 58.94 -1.09
CA ASP A 196 -18.44 59.65 -2.07
C ASP A 196 -17.70 58.68 -3.01
N LEU A 197 -17.74 57.37 -2.71
CA LEU A 197 -17.08 56.34 -3.51
C LEU A 197 -17.91 55.98 -4.76
N LYS A 198 -17.23 55.80 -5.89
CA LYS A 198 -17.86 55.28 -7.12
C LYS A 198 -18.31 53.84 -6.89
N LYS A 199 -19.39 53.43 -7.58
CA LYS A 199 -20.06 52.12 -7.38
C LYS A 199 -19.11 50.91 -7.38
N VAL A 200 -18.09 50.91 -8.26
CA VAL A 200 -17.06 49.86 -8.32
C VAL A 200 -16.32 49.67 -7.00
N ALA A 201 -16.07 50.74 -6.24
CA ALA A 201 -15.35 50.66 -4.97
C ALA A 201 -16.20 50.00 -3.86
N LEU A 202 -17.50 49.79 -4.10
CA LEU A 202 -18.41 49.11 -3.17
C LEU A 202 -18.69 47.66 -3.59
N THR A 203 -18.83 47.42 -4.89
CA THR A 203 -19.21 46.10 -5.42
C THR A 203 -18.00 45.23 -5.76
N GLY A 204 -16.84 45.83 -6.03
CA GLY A 204 -15.69 45.15 -6.63
C GLY A 204 -15.95 44.61 -8.03
N ALA A 205 -17.13 44.89 -8.61
CA ALA A 205 -17.53 44.34 -9.89
C ALA A 205 -16.84 45.11 -11.02
N TYR A 206 -16.12 44.38 -11.86
CA TYR A 206 -15.41 44.94 -13.01
C TYR A 206 -16.34 45.76 -13.94
N ALA A 207 -17.62 45.36 -14.04
CA ALA A 207 -18.64 46.04 -14.83
C ALA A 207 -19.01 47.45 -14.36
N ASP A 208 -18.65 47.83 -13.13
CA ASP A 208 -18.95 49.16 -12.58
C ASP A 208 -17.86 50.21 -12.92
N LEU A 209 -16.82 49.82 -13.66
CA LEU A 209 -15.77 50.71 -14.19
C LEU A 209 -16.20 51.36 -15.52
N SER A 210 -15.96 52.66 -15.67
CA SER A 210 -16.21 53.42 -16.90
C SER A 210 -14.89 53.79 -17.59
N GLY A 211 -14.83 53.79 -18.92
CA GLY A 211 -13.61 54.12 -19.67
C GLY A 211 -12.57 52.98 -19.69
N LEU A 212 -13.02 51.74 -19.49
CA LEU A 212 -12.16 50.55 -19.53
C LEU A 212 -11.52 50.35 -20.92
N PRO A 213 -10.25 49.91 -20.98
CA PRO A 213 -9.71 49.28 -22.17
C PRO A 213 -10.56 48.04 -22.51
N VAL A 214 -10.84 47.82 -23.80
CA VAL A 214 -11.59 46.64 -24.25
C VAL A 214 -10.76 45.39 -23.94
N LEU A 215 -11.08 44.67 -22.85
CA LEU A 215 -10.46 43.39 -22.52
C LEU A 215 -11.24 42.25 -23.20
N ALA A 216 -10.52 41.52 -24.05
CA ALA A 216 -10.75 40.19 -24.61
C ALA A 216 -12.14 39.55 -24.41
N LYS A 217 -12.87 39.39 -25.51
CA LYS A 217 -13.95 38.40 -25.66
C LYS A 217 -13.36 36.99 -25.76
N VAL A 218 -13.05 36.37 -24.62
CA VAL A 218 -12.65 34.95 -24.55
C VAL A 218 -13.86 34.01 -24.55
N ASP A 219 -15.01 34.49 -25.03
CA ASP A 219 -16.27 33.76 -25.17
C ASP A 219 -16.68 33.53 -26.64
N SER A 220 -15.97 34.13 -27.59
CA SER A 220 -16.26 33.97 -29.01
C SER A 220 -15.45 32.81 -29.58
N ALA A 221 -16.09 31.67 -29.83
CA ALA A 221 -15.47 30.57 -30.56
C ALA A 221 -14.95 31.06 -31.92
N CYS A 222 -13.83 30.50 -32.38
CA CYS A 222 -13.48 30.62 -33.79
C CYS A 222 -14.66 30.11 -34.62
N GLY A 223 -15.11 30.90 -35.60
CA GLY A 223 -16.24 30.53 -36.47
C GLY A 223 -16.06 29.14 -37.10
N THR A 224 -17.14 28.55 -37.61
CA THR A 224 -17.11 27.19 -38.17
C THR A 224 -15.98 27.04 -39.21
N ASN A 225 -15.16 25.99 -39.07
CA ASN A 225 -13.96 25.69 -39.88
C ASN A 225 -12.73 26.61 -39.65
N LEU A 226 -12.65 27.30 -38.53
CA LEU A 226 -11.47 28.07 -38.12
C LEU A 226 -10.82 27.45 -36.86
N VAL A 227 -9.48 27.47 -36.78
CA VAL A 227 -8.72 27.02 -35.60
C VAL A 227 -7.97 28.19 -34.95
N VAL A 228 -7.74 28.09 -33.64
CA VAL A 228 -6.98 29.11 -32.89
C VAL A 228 -5.50 28.98 -33.24
N LYS A 229 -4.95 30.00 -33.90
CA LYS A 229 -3.52 30.16 -34.18
C LYS A 229 -2.77 30.84 -33.03
N GLY A 230 -3.48 31.63 -32.22
CA GLY A 230 -2.93 32.36 -31.09
C GLY A 230 -3.92 33.36 -30.51
N ILE A 231 -3.41 34.29 -29.69
CA ILE A 231 -4.16 35.43 -29.17
C ILE A 231 -3.50 36.69 -29.71
N LYS A 232 -4.26 37.56 -30.38
CA LYS A 232 -3.74 38.83 -30.90
C LYS A 232 -3.47 39.81 -29.75
N ALA A 233 -2.69 40.86 -30.04
CA ALA A 233 -2.41 41.92 -29.07
C ALA A 233 -3.67 42.65 -28.56
N ASP A 234 -4.78 42.58 -29.31
CA ASP A 234 -6.10 43.11 -28.92
C ASP A 234 -6.93 42.12 -28.08
N GLY A 235 -6.37 40.97 -27.74
CA GLY A 235 -7.01 39.93 -26.93
C GLY A 235 -8.05 39.09 -27.66
N SER A 236 -8.27 39.29 -28.96
CA SER A 236 -9.11 38.40 -29.76
C SER A 236 -8.38 37.10 -30.13
N LEU A 237 -9.13 36.00 -30.32
CA LEU A 237 -8.57 34.78 -30.88
C LEU A 237 -8.06 35.07 -32.29
N ASP A 238 -6.78 34.78 -32.54
CA ASP A 238 -6.25 34.75 -33.90
C ASP A 238 -6.75 33.48 -34.58
N CYS A 239 -7.93 33.55 -35.16
CA CYS A 239 -8.54 32.44 -35.87
C CYS A 239 -8.02 32.41 -37.31
N THR A 240 -7.38 31.31 -37.69
CA THR A 240 -7.06 31.05 -39.09
C THR A 240 -8.10 30.12 -39.68
N ALA A 241 -8.39 30.26 -40.98
CA ALA A 241 -9.06 29.18 -41.69
C ALA A 241 -8.32 27.89 -41.41
N GLY A 242 -9.05 26.82 -41.09
CA GLY A 242 -8.56 25.45 -41.18
C GLY A 242 -8.26 25.14 -42.64
N GLY A 243 -7.30 25.87 -43.20
CA GLY A 243 -6.92 25.86 -44.59
C GLY A 243 -5.65 25.07 -44.74
N GLY A 244 -5.81 23.80 -45.11
CA GLY A 244 -4.97 23.21 -46.16
C GLY A 244 -3.59 22.70 -45.79
N GLY A 245 -3.22 22.65 -44.51
CA GLY A 245 -2.67 21.39 -44.03
C GLY A 245 -3.88 20.63 -43.55
N THR A 246 -4.34 19.60 -44.25
CA THR A 246 -5.11 18.55 -43.56
C THR A 246 -4.37 18.32 -42.25
N LEU A 247 -5.01 18.53 -41.09
CA LEU A 247 -4.52 17.85 -39.89
C LEU A 247 -4.24 16.43 -40.40
N PRO A 248 -2.99 15.95 -40.32
CA PRO A 248 -2.67 14.66 -40.89
C PRO A 248 -3.71 13.67 -40.36
N ALA A 249 -4.13 12.73 -41.22
CA ALA A 249 -5.25 11.85 -40.90
C ALA A 249 -5.07 11.19 -39.51
N ASP A 250 -3.82 11.12 -39.05
CA ASP A 250 -3.29 11.05 -37.70
C ASP A 250 -2.62 12.37 -37.22
N GLY A 251 -3.06 12.94 -36.11
CA GLY A 251 -2.33 14.01 -35.38
C GLY A 251 -1.97 13.60 -33.95
N ILE A 252 -2.06 12.31 -33.64
CA ILE A 252 -1.93 11.81 -32.27
C ILE A 252 -0.49 11.89 -31.76
N ASP A 253 0.49 11.77 -32.65
CA ASP A 253 1.90 11.97 -32.38
C ASP A 253 2.20 13.44 -32.11
N ASP A 254 1.66 14.37 -32.90
CA ASP A 254 1.80 15.81 -32.66
C ASP A 254 1.20 16.22 -31.30
N VAL A 255 -0.02 15.75 -30.98
CA VAL A 255 -0.70 16.04 -29.70
C VAL A 255 0.04 15.41 -28.52
N SER A 256 0.66 14.25 -28.71
CA SER A 256 1.39 13.54 -27.67
C SER A 256 2.87 13.91 -27.59
N ASN A 257 3.33 14.91 -28.35
CA ASN A 257 4.75 15.29 -28.45
C ASN A 257 5.66 14.10 -28.81
N GLY A 258 5.21 13.29 -29.78
CA GLY A 258 5.92 12.12 -30.28
C GLY A 258 5.94 10.92 -29.33
N LEU A 259 4.96 10.81 -28.43
CA LEU A 259 4.85 9.68 -27.50
C LEU A 259 3.89 8.59 -27.98
N ILE A 260 2.86 8.92 -28.74
CA ILE A 260 1.82 7.99 -29.19
C ILE A 260 1.75 8.00 -30.71
N PHE A 261 1.79 6.82 -31.33
CA PHE A 261 1.74 6.65 -32.78
C PHE A 261 0.66 5.63 -33.15
N ASN A 262 -0.03 5.87 -34.27
CA ASN A 262 -0.94 4.91 -34.91
C ASN A 262 -0.61 4.67 -36.39
N THR A 263 0.53 5.19 -36.85
CA THR A 263 1.06 4.99 -38.19
C THR A 263 2.29 4.12 -38.16
N PHE A 264 2.34 3.15 -39.08
CA PHE A 264 3.36 2.10 -39.12
C PHE A 264 3.79 1.82 -40.55
N VAL A 265 5.01 1.31 -40.71
CA VAL A 265 5.42 0.65 -41.97
C VAL A 265 5.22 -0.84 -41.79
N ASP A 266 4.19 -1.39 -42.42
CA ASP A 266 3.92 -2.82 -42.49
C ASP A 266 4.58 -3.41 -43.74
N SER A 267 5.33 -4.48 -43.56
CA SER A 267 6.02 -5.18 -44.65
C SER A 267 5.64 -6.66 -44.68
N LYS A 268 5.38 -7.19 -45.88
CA LYS A 268 5.20 -8.62 -46.08
C LYS A 268 6.10 -9.07 -47.23
N ALA A 269 7.02 -9.98 -46.92
CA ALA A 269 7.92 -10.60 -47.88
C ALA A 269 7.23 -11.80 -48.55
N GLY A 270 7.39 -11.90 -49.86
CA GLY A 270 7.03 -13.09 -50.63
C GLY A 270 8.05 -14.22 -50.44
N THR A 271 7.88 -15.26 -51.25
CA THR A 271 8.81 -16.38 -51.29
C THR A 271 10.20 -15.88 -51.74
N THR A 272 11.24 -16.30 -51.06
CA THR A 272 12.63 -15.96 -51.41
C THR A 272 13.14 -16.85 -52.53
N ASP A 273 13.95 -16.30 -53.43
CA ASP A 273 14.59 -17.02 -54.53
C ASP A 273 13.59 -17.84 -55.37
N VAL A 274 12.48 -17.22 -55.75
CA VAL A 274 11.54 -17.81 -56.71
C VAL A 274 12.25 -17.93 -58.06
N GLN A 275 12.38 -19.16 -58.54
CA GLN A 275 13.12 -19.47 -59.77
C GLN A 275 12.34 -18.97 -61.01
N ILE A 276 13.05 -18.37 -61.96
CA ILE A 276 12.54 -17.90 -63.24
C ILE A 276 13.02 -18.90 -64.30
N PRO A 277 12.15 -19.77 -64.84
CA PRO A 277 12.47 -20.59 -65.99
C PRO A 277 12.79 -19.72 -67.21
N ASP A 278 13.75 -20.18 -68.02
CA ASP A 278 14.00 -19.59 -69.33
C ASP A 278 12.75 -19.69 -70.20
N PHE A 279 12.41 -18.61 -70.89
CA PHE A 279 11.19 -18.51 -71.70
C PHE A 279 9.91 -18.95 -70.95
N ALA A 280 9.67 -18.37 -69.77
CA ALA A 280 8.46 -18.61 -68.98
C ALA A 280 7.21 -17.95 -69.62
N GLY A 281 6.64 -18.56 -70.65
CA GLY A 281 5.46 -18.07 -71.39
C GLY A 281 4.33 -17.49 -70.50
N PRO A 282 3.77 -18.26 -69.54
CA PRO A 282 2.75 -17.75 -68.62
C PRO A 282 3.31 -16.93 -67.44
N GLY A 283 4.64 -16.87 -67.26
CA GLY A 283 5.31 -16.23 -66.13
C GLY A 283 5.24 -17.05 -64.84
N VAL A 284 6.11 -16.74 -63.89
CA VAL A 284 6.10 -17.32 -62.54
C VAL A 284 5.45 -16.33 -61.59
N THR A 285 4.49 -16.81 -60.80
CA THR A 285 3.70 -15.97 -59.88
C THR A 285 3.95 -16.37 -58.44
N ASP A 286 4.18 -15.37 -57.59
CA ASP A 286 4.18 -15.51 -56.15
C ASP A 286 3.08 -14.61 -55.56
N THR A 287 2.48 -15.02 -54.44
CA THR A 287 1.29 -14.35 -53.89
C THR A 287 1.44 -13.99 -52.42
N LEU A 288 0.81 -12.86 -52.04
CA LEU A 288 0.78 -12.34 -50.69
C LEU A 288 -0.64 -11.97 -50.29
N GLU A 289 -1.12 -12.52 -49.18
CA GLU A 289 -2.41 -12.11 -48.61
C GLU A 289 -2.21 -11.07 -47.50
N PHE A 290 -2.83 -9.90 -47.63
CA PHE A 290 -2.81 -8.86 -46.59
C PHE A 290 -4.08 -8.91 -45.73
N PRO A 291 -3.97 -8.92 -44.39
CA PRO A 291 -5.12 -8.75 -43.51
C PRO A 291 -5.59 -7.28 -43.50
N ASP A 292 -6.70 -7.01 -42.79
CA ASP A 292 -7.11 -5.63 -42.47
C ASP A 292 -6.10 -5.01 -41.50
N ILE A 293 -5.23 -4.13 -42.01
CA ILE A 293 -4.20 -3.43 -41.23
C ILE A 293 -4.49 -1.94 -41.03
N GLY A 294 -5.51 -1.41 -41.72
CA GLY A 294 -5.82 0.01 -41.79
C GLY A 294 -5.88 0.54 -43.22
N THR A 295 -5.67 1.83 -43.38
CA THR A 295 -5.64 2.49 -44.70
C THR A 295 -4.22 2.85 -45.12
N ALA A 296 -3.91 2.69 -46.40
CA ALA A 296 -2.58 3.01 -46.91
C ALA A 296 -2.36 4.53 -47.00
N GLN A 297 -1.22 4.99 -46.53
CA GLN A 297 -0.68 6.34 -46.74
C GLN A 297 0.40 6.36 -47.82
N LYS A 298 1.09 5.22 -48.03
CA LYS A 298 2.07 5.01 -49.10
C LYS A 298 2.27 3.51 -49.33
N ILE A 299 2.45 3.08 -50.58
CA ILE A 299 2.67 1.68 -50.97
C ILE A 299 3.85 1.60 -51.92
N TRP A 300 4.75 0.65 -51.67
CA TRP A 300 5.84 0.32 -52.57
C TRP A 300 6.17 -1.18 -52.57
N VAL A 301 6.78 -1.64 -53.66
CA VAL A 301 7.23 -3.02 -53.81
C VAL A 301 8.74 -3.04 -53.97
N ALA A 302 9.44 -3.73 -53.06
CA ALA A 302 10.86 -3.98 -53.21
C ALA A 302 11.04 -5.29 -53.98
N VAL A 303 11.79 -5.26 -55.08
CA VAL A 303 12.05 -6.44 -55.92
C VAL A 303 13.56 -6.57 -56.11
N ASN A 304 14.07 -7.73 -55.72
CA ASN A 304 15.42 -8.19 -56.00
C ASN A 304 15.33 -9.28 -57.07
N LEU A 305 15.91 -9.04 -58.25
CA LEU A 305 15.81 -9.94 -59.39
C LEU A 305 17.19 -10.14 -60.01
N GLN A 306 17.48 -11.39 -60.36
CA GLN A 306 18.66 -11.81 -61.11
C GLN A 306 18.19 -12.63 -62.31
N ASN A 307 18.70 -12.35 -63.50
CA ASN A 307 18.40 -13.08 -64.72
C ASN A 307 19.53 -12.83 -65.74
N SER A 308 19.75 -13.73 -66.69
CA SER A 308 20.82 -13.55 -67.68
C SER A 308 20.66 -12.26 -68.51
N ASP A 309 19.42 -11.81 -68.73
CA ASP A 309 19.11 -10.59 -69.47
C ASP A 309 17.84 -9.90 -68.96
N ILE A 310 18.00 -8.92 -68.06
CA ILE A 310 16.87 -8.15 -67.53
C ILE A 310 16.20 -7.26 -68.59
N SER A 311 16.73 -7.11 -69.81
CA SER A 311 16.09 -6.32 -70.86
C SER A 311 14.83 -6.99 -71.42
N ALA A 312 14.69 -8.31 -71.24
CA ALA A 312 13.55 -9.12 -71.69
C ALA A 312 12.57 -9.50 -70.56
N ILE A 313 12.83 -9.03 -69.34
CA ILE A 313 11.99 -9.31 -68.17
C ILE A 313 10.83 -8.32 -68.07
N LYS A 314 9.65 -8.83 -67.76
CA LYS A 314 8.47 -8.06 -67.38
C LYS A 314 7.96 -8.49 -66.01
N VAL A 315 7.72 -7.53 -65.12
CA VAL A 315 7.18 -7.76 -63.77
C VAL A 315 5.82 -7.09 -63.66
N GLU A 316 4.80 -7.87 -63.35
CA GLU A 316 3.40 -7.47 -63.29
C GLU A 316 2.89 -7.66 -61.85
N LEU A 317 2.22 -6.66 -61.29
CA LEU A 317 1.64 -6.74 -59.95
C LEU A 317 0.12 -6.56 -60.04
N TYR A 318 -0.62 -7.52 -59.49
CA TYR A 318 -2.07 -7.47 -59.35
C TYR A 318 -2.43 -7.27 -57.89
N GLY A 319 -3.33 -6.34 -57.63
CA GLY A 319 -3.98 -6.15 -56.34
C GLY A 319 -5.40 -6.71 -56.33
N PRO A 320 -6.04 -6.72 -55.15
CA PRO A 320 -7.40 -7.22 -54.96
C PRO A 320 -8.41 -6.56 -55.92
N GLY A 321 -9.12 -7.38 -56.70
CA GLY A 321 -10.20 -6.92 -57.60
C GLY A 321 -9.73 -6.17 -58.85
N MET A 322 -8.43 -6.14 -59.14
CA MET A 322 -7.90 -5.50 -60.35
C MET A 322 -8.10 -6.38 -61.60
N SER A 323 -8.56 -5.78 -62.69
CA SER A 323 -8.67 -6.43 -64.00
C SER A 323 -7.42 -6.26 -64.89
N ALA A 324 -6.53 -5.32 -64.55
CA ALA A 324 -5.27 -5.06 -65.24
C ALA A 324 -4.13 -4.86 -64.21
N PRO A 325 -2.89 -5.30 -64.49
CA PRO A 325 -1.79 -5.17 -63.55
C PRO A 325 -1.15 -3.78 -63.57
N TYR A 326 -0.46 -3.45 -62.48
CA TYR A 326 0.65 -2.49 -62.53
C TYR A 326 1.84 -3.14 -63.22
N ILE A 327 2.51 -2.39 -64.11
CA ILE A 327 3.76 -2.86 -64.69
C ILE A 327 4.88 -2.31 -63.84
N VAL A 328 5.41 -3.15 -62.96
CA VAL A 328 6.48 -2.80 -62.03
C VAL A 328 7.77 -2.54 -62.80
N TYR A 329 8.09 -3.46 -63.72
CA TYR A 329 9.27 -3.40 -64.57
C TYR A 329 8.92 -3.92 -65.96
N SER A 330 9.44 -3.28 -67.00
CA SER A 330 9.15 -3.61 -68.41
C SER A 330 10.40 -3.48 -69.27
N GLY A 331 11.44 -4.26 -68.96
CA GLY A 331 12.61 -4.42 -69.79
C GLY A 331 13.34 -3.12 -70.19
N GLY A 332 14.11 -3.18 -71.27
CA GLY A 332 14.73 -2.01 -71.93
C GLY A 332 15.97 -1.43 -71.25
N LYS A 333 16.48 -2.06 -70.19
CA LYS A 333 17.74 -1.70 -69.50
C LYS A 333 18.78 -2.81 -69.66
N THR A 334 20.04 -2.44 -69.83
CA THR A 334 21.16 -3.38 -69.93
C THR A 334 21.59 -3.86 -68.55
N GLY A 335 21.76 -5.17 -68.34
CA GLY A 335 22.24 -5.75 -67.08
C GLY A 335 21.75 -7.17 -66.85
N ASN A 336 22.10 -7.73 -65.68
CA ASN A 336 21.73 -9.09 -65.26
C ASN A 336 21.05 -9.15 -63.89
N SER A 337 20.88 -8.02 -63.22
CA SER A 337 20.23 -7.96 -61.90
C SER A 337 19.81 -6.55 -61.51
N PHE A 338 18.89 -6.47 -60.55
CA PHE A 338 18.57 -5.23 -59.84
C PHE A 338 18.00 -5.53 -58.45
N ASN A 339 18.11 -4.55 -57.56
CA ASN A 339 17.44 -4.53 -56.26
C ASN A 339 16.87 -3.13 -56.04
N LEU A 340 15.57 -2.96 -56.31
CA LEU A 340 14.93 -1.65 -56.43
C LEU A 340 13.63 -1.59 -55.65
N LYS A 341 13.22 -0.39 -55.22
CA LYS A 341 11.95 -0.12 -54.55
C LYS A 341 11.01 0.66 -55.46
N PHE A 342 10.15 -0.09 -56.14
CA PHE A 342 9.21 0.49 -57.08
C PHE A 342 8.03 1.15 -56.37
N ASN A 343 7.63 2.32 -56.87
CA ASN A 343 6.65 3.22 -56.27
C ASN A 343 7.12 3.87 -54.94
N ASP A 344 8.44 3.84 -54.69
CA ASP A 344 9.15 4.60 -53.66
C ASP A 344 10.24 5.46 -54.31
N ASP A 345 11.49 4.98 -54.33
CA ASP A 345 12.62 5.67 -54.98
C ASP A 345 12.68 5.45 -56.50
N THR A 346 12.00 4.41 -56.99
CA THR A 346 11.96 4.02 -58.40
C THR A 346 10.51 4.07 -58.91
N PRO A 347 10.19 4.78 -60.01
CA PRO A 347 8.83 4.78 -60.55
C PRO A 347 8.47 3.42 -61.17
N LEU A 348 7.18 3.08 -61.16
CA LEU A 348 6.65 1.94 -61.93
C LEU A 348 6.79 2.21 -63.43
N ALA A 349 6.99 1.15 -64.22
CA ALA A 349 6.98 1.28 -65.68
C ALA A 349 5.59 1.69 -66.21
N GLN A 350 4.51 1.24 -65.56
CA GLN A 350 3.14 1.69 -65.85
C GLN A 350 2.24 1.59 -64.61
N GLY A 351 1.46 2.66 -64.39
CA GLY A 351 0.53 2.81 -63.28
C GLY A 351 1.14 3.49 -62.05
N ASP A 352 0.34 3.72 -61.01
CA ASP A 352 0.74 4.40 -59.78
C ASP A 352 -0.09 3.86 -58.61
N MET A 353 0.53 3.04 -57.76
CA MET A 353 -0.19 2.44 -56.63
C MET A 353 -0.57 3.49 -55.58
N ASN A 354 0.21 4.57 -55.44
CA ASN A 354 -0.08 5.60 -54.43
C ASN A 354 -1.31 6.42 -54.84
N LYS A 355 -1.47 6.69 -56.14
CA LYS A 355 -2.70 7.31 -56.66
C LYS A 355 -3.94 6.45 -56.42
N ASP A 356 -3.82 5.14 -56.61
CA ASP A 356 -4.97 4.25 -56.62
C ASP A 356 -5.38 3.73 -55.23
N TRP A 357 -4.44 3.60 -54.29
CA TRP A 357 -4.65 2.91 -53.02
C TRP A 357 -4.50 3.78 -51.76
N VAL A 358 -3.93 4.98 -51.85
CA VAL A 358 -3.88 5.88 -50.68
C VAL A 358 -5.30 6.20 -50.19
N GLY A 359 -5.51 6.10 -48.88
CA GLY A 359 -6.81 6.22 -48.22
C GLY A 359 -7.69 4.97 -48.30
N LYS A 360 -7.24 3.89 -48.96
CA LYS A 360 -7.97 2.61 -49.05
C LYS A 360 -7.30 1.54 -48.21
N ASN A 361 -8.10 0.54 -47.83
CA ASN A 361 -7.60 -0.67 -47.19
C ASN A 361 -7.04 -1.63 -48.25
N ILE A 362 -5.82 -2.13 -48.04
CA ILE A 362 -5.13 -3.02 -48.99
C ILE A 362 -5.41 -4.51 -48.76
N LYS A 363 -6.32 -4.84 -47.83
CA LYS A 363 -6.72 -6.21 -47.50
C LYS A 363 -7.06 -7.01 -48.75
N GLY A 364 -6.53 -8.22 -48.81
CA GLY A 364 -6.81 -9.20 -49.86
C GLY A 364 -5.54 -9.78 -50.48
N LEU A 365 -5.74 -10.55 -51.55
CA LEU A 365 -4.66 -11.23 -52.26
C LEU A 365 -3.98 -10.29 -53.26
N TRP A 366 -2.66 -10.21 -53.16
CA TRP A 366 -1.76 -9.56 -54.10
C TRP A 366 -0.91 -10.62 -54.79
N SER A 367 -0.62 -10.44 -56.06
CA SER A 367 0.22 -11.38 -56.82
C SER A 367 1.22 -10.65 -57.70
N LEU A 368 2.47 -11.07 -57.63
CA LEU A 368 3.54 -10.57 -58.49
C LEU A 368 3.95 -11.66 -59.47
N THR A 369 3.85 -11.37 -60.76
CA THR A 369 4.18 -12.27 -61.87
C THR A 369 5.41 -11.75 -62.59
N VAL A 370 6.44 -12.60 -62.71
CA VAL A 370 7.64 -12.33 -63.49
C VAL A 370 7.63 -13.16 -64.76
N ARG A 371 7.77 -12.50 -65.92
CA ARG A 371 7.82 -13.13 -67.24
C ARG A 371 9.18 -12.90 -67.86
N ASP A 372 9.75 -13.98 -68.37
CA ASP A 372 10.90 -13.94 -69.26
C ASP A 372 10.44 -14.18 -70.71
N SER A 373 10.79 -13.26 -71.59
CA SER A 373 10.38 -13.28 -73.00
C SER A 373 11.52 -13.65 -73.95
N LYS A 374 12.74 -13.87 -73.43
CA LYS A 374 13.88 -14.32 -74.22
C LYS A 374 14.09 -15.81 -73.98
N ASP A 375 14.52 -16.53 -75.02
CA ASP A 375 14.92 -17.93 -74.95
C ASP A 375 16.44 -17.97 -75.13
N ASN A 376 17.17 -18.08 -74.02
CA ASN A 376 18.64 -18.07 -74.02
C ASN A 376 19.23 -19.50 -73.98
N VAL A 377 18.52 -20.45 -73.36
CA VAL A 377 18.85 -21.86 -73.15
C VAL A 377 17.56 -22.67 -72.87
N THR A 378 17.04 -23.37 -73.87
CA THR A 378 15.80 -24.15 -73.77
C THR A 378 15.82 -25.16 -72.60
N GLY A 379 15.04 -24.90 -71.54
CA GLY A 379 14.75 -25.84 -70.44
C GLY A 379 15.50 -25.66 -69.12
N ASN A 380 16.25 -24.58 -68.91
CA ASN A 380 16.95 -24.29 -67.65
C ASN A 380 16.31 -23.15 -66.85
N ILE A 381 16.72 -23.00 -65.58
CA ILE A 381 16.42 -21.82 -64.76
C ILE A 381 17.35 -20.68 -65.21
N ASP A 382 16.78 -19.58 -65.69
CA ASP A 382 17.54 -18.42 -66.19
C ASP A 382 17.76 -17.34 -65.12
N GLY A 383 16.96 -17.37 -64.05
CA GLY A 383 17.05 -16.37 -63.02
C GLY A 383 16.30 -16.72 -61.74
N LYS A 384 16.26 -15.75 -60.84
CA LYS A 384 15.47 -15.82 -59.60
C LYS A 384 15.06 -14.43 -59.14
N PHE A 385 13.99 -14.37 -58.35
CA PHE A 385 13.58 -13.13 -57.70
C PHE A 385 13.11 -13.33 -56.27
N SER A 386 13.18 -12.26 -55.49
CA SER A 386 12.56 -12.12 -54.18
C SER A 386 11.88 -10.76 -54.14
N TRP A 387 10.76 -10.65 -53.42
CA TRP A 387 10.04 -9.39 -53.33
C TRP A 387 9.37 -9.18 -51.98
N SER A 388 9.07 -7.93 -51.66
CA SER A 388 8.22 -7.58 -50.52
C SER A 388 7.31 -6.42 -50.88
N MET A 389 6.10 -6.48 -50.36
CA MET A 389 5.18 -5.36 -50.40
C MET A 389 5.23 -4.62 -49.08
N ASN A 390 5.40 -3.31 -49.14
CA ASN A 390 5.59 -2.44 -48.00
C ASN A 390 4.57 -1.31 -48.06
N VAL A 391 3.91 -1.05 -46.94
CA VAL A 391 2.85 -0.06 -46.82
C VAL A 391 3.05 0.76 -45.58
N GLN A 392 3.10 2.09 -45.75
CA GLN A 392 2.87 3.00 -44.65
C GLN A 392 1.36 3.03 -44.40
N THR A 393 0.93 2.63 -43.21
CA THR A 393 -0.46 2.39 -42.86
C THR A 393 -0.89 3.30 -41.73
N LEU A 394 -2.02 3.99 -41.88
CA LEU A 394 -2.79 4.52 -40.75
C LEU A 394 -3.59 3.36 -40.15
N SER A 395 -3.14 2.84 -39.02
CA SER A 395 -3.65 1.59 -38.49
C SER A 395 -4.98 1.76 -37.77
N ASN A 396 -5.91 0.83 -38.04
CA ASN A 396 -7.12 0.62 -37.25
C ASN A 396 -6.97 -0.56 -36.28
N LYS A 397 -5.76 -1.15 -36.18
CA LYS A 397 -5.44 -2.30 -35.32
C LYS A 397 -4.37 -2.02 -34.27
N LYS A 398 -3.42 -1.12 -34.56
CA LYS A 398 -2.21 -0.91 -33.76
C LYS A 398 -2.15 0.51 -33.21
N ILE A 399 -1.65 0.63 -31.98
CA ILE A 399 -1.18 1.88 -31.35
C ILE A 399 0.17 1.57 -30.69
N GLN A 400 1.12 2.48 -30.77
CA GLN A 400 2.41 2.41 -30.08
C GLN A 400 2.54 3.58 -29.11
N VAL A 401 2.93 3.29 -27.87
CA VAL A 401 3.32 4.29 -26.88
C VAL A 401 4.83 4.16 -26.64
N LYS A 402 5.59 5.23 -26.83
CA LYS A 402 7.06 5.28 -26.62
C LYS A 402 7.46 5.72 -25.20
N GLY A 403 6.54 6.30 -24.43
CA GLY A 403 6.71 6.61 -23.01
C GLY A 403 5.91 5.68 -22.10
N ASP A 404 5.75 6.08 -20.84
CA ASP A 404 4.90 5.37 -19.87
C ASP A 404 3.42 5.63 -20.13
N LEU A 405 2.59 4.58 -20.08
CA LEU A 405 1.13 4.68 -20.14
C LEU A 405 0.55 4.60 -18.72
N ILE A 406 0.23 5.74 -18.13
CA ILE A 406 -0.46 5.81 -16.83
C ILE A 406 -1.98 5.84 -17.08
N VAL A 407 -2.71 4.89 -16.50
CA VAL A 407 -4.18 4.79 -16.64
C VAL A 407 -4.83 4.90 -15.27
N ASP A 408 -5.58 5.98 -15.04
CA ASP A 408 -6.45 6.13 -13.88
C ASP A 408 -7.83 5.51 -14.19
N GLY A 409 -7.93 4.20 -14.03
CA GLY A 409 -9.12 3.41 -14.39
C GLY A 409 -8.79 2.01 -14.90
N LYS A 410 -9.60 1.50 -15.84
CA LYS A 410 -9.44 0.15 -16.42
C LYS A 410 -9.19 0.22 -17.92
N ILE A 411 -8.20 -0.53 -18.41
CA ILE A 411 -8.07 -0.87 -19.83
C ILE A 411 -9.06 -2.00 -20.14
N THR A 412 -9.95 -1.78 -21.12
CA THR A 412 -10.90 -2.80 -21.58
C THR A 412 -10.53 -3.26 -22.98
N THR A 413 -10.50 -4.57 -23.20
CA THR A 413 -10.15 -5.20 -24.48
C THR A 413 -11.38 -5.92 -25.04
N GLY A 414 -11.58 -5.83 -26.36
CA GLY A 414 -12.70 -6.45 -27.06
C GLY A 414 -12.41 -7.83 -27.66
N GLY A 415 -11.19 -8.36 -27.46
CA GLY A 415 -10.73 -9.65 -27.99
C GLY A 415 -9.90 -10.42 -26.96
N SER A 416 -9.85 -11.74 -27.10
CA SER A 416 -9.16 -12.69 -26.20
C SER A 416 -7.64 -12.60 -26.20
N ASP A 417 -7.05 -11.81 -27.10
CA ASP A 417 -5.60 -11.78 -27.35
C ASP A 417 -4.94 -10.54 -26.74
N PHE A 418 -5.19 -10.29 -25.46
CA PHE A 418 -4.20 -9.58 -24.68
C PHE A 418 -3.14 -10.60 -24.26
N THR A 419 -2.14 -10.86 -25.11
CA THR A 419 -0.84 -11.33 -24.63
C THR A 419 -0.11 -10.16 -24.00
N GLN A 420 -0.71 -9.59 -22.97
CA GLN A 420 0.06 -8.90 -21.97
C GLN A 420 0.84 -10.01 -21.25
N SER A 421 2.14 -9.86 -21.09
CA SER A 421 2.79 -10.40 -19.89
C SER A 421 2.30 -9.65 -18.64
N ALA A 422 0.99 -9.42 -18.52
CA ALA A 422 0.33 -9.09 -17.27
C ALA A 422 -0.42 -10.34 -16.86
N VAL A 423 0.30 -11.08 -16.04
CA VAL A 423 -0.16 -11.98 -15.00
C VAL A 423 -1.61 -11.65 -14.60
N ASP A 424 -2.51 -12.56 -14.96
CA ASP A 424 -3.83 -12.63 -14.34
C ASP A 424 -3.62 -12.81 -12.83
N PHE A 425 -4.43 -12.15 -12.01
CA PHE A 425 -4.24 -11.99 -10.57
C PHE A 425 -4.52 -13.29 -9.80
N GLN A 426 -3.71 -14.33 -10.02
CA GLN A 426 -3.33 -15.31 -9.01
C GLN A 426 -1.92 -14.92 -8.57
N ILE A 427 -1.76 -14.59 -7.29
CA ILE A 427 -0.50 -14.10 -6.69
C ILE A 427 0.70 -15.03 -7.02
N CYS A 428 0.43 -16.30 -7.32
CA CYS A 428 1.28 -17.19 -8.10
C CYS A 428 0.40 -18.07 -9.02
N SER A 429 0.31 -17.77 -10.33
CA SER A 429 -0.34 -18.67 -11.29
C SER A 429 0.62 -19.78 -11.72
N LEU A 430 0.96 -20.69 -10.81
CA LEU A 430 1.83 -21.82 -11.11
C LEU A 430 1.04 -23.10 -10.79
N THR A 431 0.61 -23.80 -11.86
CA THR A 431 0.39 -25.25 -11.78
C THR A 431 1.68 -25.88 -11.25
N ALA A 432 1.57 -26.99 -10.49
CA ALA A 432 2.56 -27.64 -9.62
C ALA A 432 3.98 -27.97 -10.16
N ALA A 433 4.47 -27.30 -11.21
CA ALA A 433 5.69 -27.60 -11.93
C ALA A 433 6.66 -26.41 -12.16
N GLN A 434 6.40 -25.15 -11.75
CA GLN A 434 7.31 -24.06 -12.15
C GLN A 434 7.55 -22.93 -11.13
N GLY A 435 8.52 -23.11 -10.22
CA GLY A 435 9.40 -22.01 -9.77
C GLY A 435 8.94 -21.08 -8.63
N PRO A 436 9.81 -20.13 -8.26
CA PRO A 436 9.52 -19.15 -7.20
C PRO A 436 8.48 -18.13 -7.67
N CYS A 437 7.70 -17.58 -6.74
CA CYS A 437 6.74 -16.52 -7.03
C CYS A 437 7.47 -15.19 -7.26
N VAL A 438 8.01 -14.99 -8.48
CA VAL A 438 8.78 -13.80 -8.85
C VAL A 438 7.85 -12.61 -9.06
N ALA A 439 8.11 -11.52 -8.34
CA ALA A 439 7.43 -10.24 -8.47
C ALA A 439 7.99 -9.39 -9.62
N GLY A 440 9.31 -9.48 -9.86
CA GLY A 440 10.02 -8.73 -10.89
C GLY A 440 11.52 -8.70 -10.62
N PHE A 441 12.27 -7.99 -11.47
CA PHE A 441 13.69 -7.75 -11.24
C PHE A 441 14.12 -6.35 -11.72
N THR A 442 15.14 -5.80 -11.07
CA THR A 442 15.78 -4.54 -11.47
C THR A 442 17.28 -4.60 -11.27
N LYS A 443 18.02 -3.54 -11.63
CA LYS A 443 19.42 -3.35 -11.23
C LYS A 443 19.49 -2.18 -10.25
N ALA A 444 19.84 -2.46 -9.00
CA ALA A 444 19.91 -1.46 -7.95
C ALA A 444 21.35 -0.99 -7.73
N ARG A 445 21.52 0.26 -7.30
CA ARG A 445 22.85 0.85 -6.99
C ARG A 445 23.33 0.52 -5.58
N THR A 446 22.42 0.20 -4.67
CA THR A 446 22.72 -0.17 -3.29
C THR A 446 21.79 -1.29 -2.83
N PHE A 447 22.18 -2.01 -1.77
CA PHE A 447 21.33 -3.02 -1.12
C PHE A 447 20.05 -2.41 -0.55
N LEU A 448 20.11 -1.19 0.00
CA LEU A 448 18.91 -0.50 0.49
C LEU A 448 17.95 -0.13 -0.65
N ASP A 449 18.46 0.31 -1.79
CA ASP A 449 17.64 0.60 -2.97
C ASP A 449 17.00 -0.68 -3.52
N ALA A 450 17.75 -1.79 -3.51
CA ALA A 450 17.25 -3.11 -3.88
C ALA A 450 16.09 -3.54 -2.97
N ALA A 451 16.29 -3.43 -1.66
CA ALA A 451 15.30 -3.80 -0.65
C ALA A 451 14.04 -2.93 -0.74
N LYS A 452 14.19 -1.61 -0.87
CA LYS A 452 13.06 -0.68 -1.06
C LYS A 452 12.29 -0.95 -2.35
N HIS A 453 12.99 -1.32 -3.42
CA HIS A 453 12.35 -1.66 -4.69
C HIS A 453 11.46 -2.91 -4.56
N CYS A 454 11.96 -3.99 -3.97
CA CYS A 454 11.15 -5.18 -3.75
C CYS A 454 10.00 -4.92 -2.76
N ALA A 455 10.27 -4.18 -1.67
CA ALA A 455 9.25 -3.80 -0.71
C ALA A 455 8.13 -2.96 -1.34
N ALA A 456 8.43 -2.06 -2.27
CA ALA A 456 7.42 -1.29 -2.99
C ALA A 456 6.41 -2.18 -3.76
N MET A 457 6.84 -3.37 -4.20
CA MET A 457 5.98 -4.39 -4.82
C MET A 457 5.30 -5.31 -3.80
N LYS A 458 5.45 -5.05 -2.50
CA LYS A 458 5.03 -5.92 -1.39
C LYS A 458 5.76 -7.27 -1.38
N ALA A 459 6.93 -7.34 -2.00
CA ALA A 459 7.79 -8.51 -2.09
C ALA A 459 9.02 -8.35 -1.17
N ASP A 460 9.82 -9.40 -1.06
CA ASP A 460 11.17 -9.35 -0.50
C ASP A 460 12.20 -9.47 -1.65
N ILE A 461 13.47 -9.18 -1.39
CA ILE A 461 14.53 -9.72 -2.28
C ILE A 461 14.40 -11.26 -2.21
N CYS A 462 14.62 -11.96 -3.32
CA CYS A 462 14.56 -13.42 -3.29
C CYS A 462 15.59 -13.99 -2.31
N THR A 463 15.21 -15.03 -1.57
CA THR A 463 16.18 -15.86 -0.82
C THR A 463 17.13 -16.56 -1.79
N ASP A 464 18.23 -17.10 -1.30
CA ASP A 464 19.18 -17.80 -2.16
C ASP A 464 18.58 -19.06 -2.80
N SER A 465 17.73 -19.78 -2.08
CA SER A 465 16.92 -20.90 -2.62
C SER A 465 15.98 -20.46 -3.74
N GLN A 466 15.30 -19.32 -3.60
CA GLN A 466 14.46 -18.75 -4.64
C GLN A 466 15.27 -18.26 -5.84
N ALA A 467 16.39 -17.59 -5.60
CA ALA A 467 17.28 -17.09 -6.65
C ALA A 467 17.87 -18.25 -7.48
N PHE A 468 18.30 -19.33 -6.82
CA PHE A 468 18.76 -20.56 -7.47
C PHE A 468 17.70 -21.16 -8.40
N ALA A 469 16.48 -21.34 -7.88
CA ALA A 469 15.37 -21.92 -8.65
C ALA A 469 15.07 -21.09 -9.91
N ALA A 470 15.03 -19.77 -9.79
CA ALA A 470 14.76 -18.88 -10.92
C ALA A 470 15.88 -18.87 -11.97
N ARG A 471 17.14 -18.93 -11.55
CA ARG A 471 18.29 -19.00 -12.47
C ARG A 471 18.31 -20.28 -13.29
N ARG A 472 17.98 -21.42 -12.67
CA ARG A 472 17.85 -22.71 -13.39
C ARG A 472 16.75 -22.70 -14.44
N GLN A 473 15.69 -21.93 -14.19
CA GLN A 473 14.59 -21.74 -15.12
C GLN A 473 14.86 -20.66 -16.16
N SER A 474 16.07 -20.08 -16.19
CA SER A 474 16.46 -19.01 -17.12
C SER A 474 15.53 -17.79 -17.07
N ILE A 475 14.90 -17.52 -15.92
CA ILE A 475 13.99 -16.38 -15.73
C ILE A 475 14.76 -15.05 -15.83
N TRP A 476 16.04 -15.04 -15.42
CA TRP A 476 16.97 -13.93 -15.65
C TRP A 476 18.40 -14.44 -15.89
N ASN A 477 19.26 -13.57 -16.42
CA ASN A 477 20.64 -13.91 -16.78
C ASN A 477 21.51 -14.21 -15.54
N LEU A 478 22.57 -14.99 -15.72
CA LEU A 478 23.48 -15.42 -14.64
C LEU A 478 24.37 -14.29 -14.05
N GLN A 479 23.93 -13.03 -14.11
CA GLN A 479 24.67 -11.89 -13.54
C GLN A 479 24.69 -11.96 -12.01
N PRO A 480 25.65 -11.30 -11.33
CA PRO A 480 25.63 -11.14 -9.88
C PRO A 480 24.30 -10.52 -9.40
N SER A 481 23.68 -11.11 -8.37
CA SER A 481 22.41 -10.65 -7.81
C SER A 481 22.43 -10.57 -6.29
N TRP A 482 21.72 -9.58 -5.74
CA TRP A 482 21.36 -9.55 -4.33
C TRP A 482 20.40 -10.70 -3.97
N THR A 483 20.56 -11.22 -2.75
CA THR A 483 19.61 -12.08 -2.05
C THR A 483 19.20 -11.40 -0.75
N ASN A 484 18.11 -11.82 -0.12
CA ASN A 484 17.62 -11.15 1.10
C ASN A 484 18.50 -11.37 2.34
N SER A 485 19.50 -12.25 2.23
CA SER A 485 20.60 -12.55 3.14
C SER A 485 21.89 -11.78 2.80
N PHE A 486 21.83 -10.78 1.91
CA PHE A 486 22.96 -9.91 1.50
C PHE A 486 23.89 -10.50 0.41
N ALA A 487 23.69 -11.75 -0.04
CA ALA A 487 24.38 -12.39 -1.18
C ALA A 487 25.89 -12.62 -1.04
N ASP A 488 26.30 -13.26 0.06
CA ASP A 488 27.64 -13.82 0.21
C ASP A 488 27.88 -15.02 -0.75
N ASN A 489 29.14 -15.27 -1.06
CA ASN A 489 29.57 -16.38 -1.94
C ASN A 489 30.17 -17.52 -1.13
N ASP A 490 30.51 -17.29 0.14
CA ASP A 490 31.58 -18.01 0.84
C ASP A 490 32.86 -18.14 -0.01
N SER A 491 33.99 -18.43 0.60
CA SER A 491 35.30 -18.21 -0.01
C SER A 491 35.63 -19.12 -1.23
N THR A 492 34.72 -20.00 -1.67
CA THR A 492 35.05 -21.18 -2.48
C THR A 492 34.40 -21.30 -3.86
N ASN A 493 33.65 -20.29 -4.34
CA ASN A 493 32.98 -20.29 -5.66
C ASN A 493 31.90 -21.38 -5.88
N TYR A 494 31.55 -22.19 -4.87
CA TYR A 494 30.54 -23.25 -5.03
C TYR A 494 29.14 -22.68 -5.30
N TRP A 495 28.87 -21.47 -4.81
CA TRP A 495 27.55 -20.82 -4.90
C TRP A 495 27.40 -19.81 -6.05
N GLN A 496 28.30 -19.83 -7.03
CA GLN A 496 28.21 -18.95 -8.21
C GLN A 496 26.88 -19.06 -8.95
N ILE A 497 26.24 -20.23 -8.96
CA ILE A 497 24.94 -20.43 -9.61
C ILE A 497 23.79 -19.77 -8.82
N ASN A 498 23.94 -19.48 -7.52
CA ASN A 498 22.87 -18.93 -6.69
C ASN A 498 22.92 -17.40 -6.67
N ASN A 499 24.11 -16.84 -6.43
CA ASN A 499 24.30 -15.40 -6.28
C ASN A 499 24.94 -14.75 -7.52
N GLY A 500 25.27 -15.56 -8.54
CA GLY A 500 25.79 -15.06 -9.83
C GLY A 500 27.25 -14.64 -9.79
N GLY A 501 28.01 -15.14 -8.81
CA GLY A 501 29.41 -14.77 -8.61
C GLY A 501 29.59 -13.39 -7.99
N THR A 502 28.73 -13.02 -7.03
CA THR A 502 29.04 -11.93 -6.10
C THR A 502 30.42 -12.17 -5.46
N GLY A 503 31.19 -11.11 -5.24
CA GLY A 503 32.43 -11.23 -4.48
C GLY A 503 32.11 -11.46 -3.00
N ASP A 504 32.97 -12.21 -2.31
CA ASP A 504 32.90 -12.33 -0.85
C ASP A 504 33.06 -10.95 -0.18
N ASN A 505 32.31 -10.68 0.91
CA ASN A 505 32.37 -9.44 1.70
C ASN A 505 32.27 -8.14 0.86
N HIS A 506 31.33 -8.08 -0.09
CA HIS A 506 31.18 -6.91 -0.96
C HIS A 506 30.47 -5.74 -0.26
N PRO A 507 30.70 -4.48 -0.66
CA PRO A 507 30.02 -3.34 -0.03
C PRO A 507 28.53 -3.29 -0.37
N ASP A 508 27.73 -2.73 0.52
CA ASP A 508 26.30 -2.46 0.34
C ASP A 508 26.01 -1.52 -0.85
N THR A 509 27.03 -0.85 -1.39
CA THR A 509 26.98 -0.02 -2.60
C THR A 509 27.22 -0.80 -3.91
N SER A 510 27.27 -2.13 -3.87
CA SER A 510 27.48 -2.94 -5.06
C SER A 510 26.28 -2.88 -6.01
N MET A 511 26.56 -2.85 -7.32
CA MET A 511 25.52 -2.72 -8.34
C MET A 511 25.13 -4.09 -8.91
N TYR A 512 24.24 -4.78 -8.22
CA TYR A 512 23.77 -6.12 -8.59
C TYR A 512 22.34 -6.15 -9.11
N LEU A 513 22.01 -7.23 -9.82
CA LEU A 513 20.64 -7.56 -10.15
C LEU A 513 19.84 -7.76 -8.85
N THR A 514 18.60 -7.33 -8.84
CA THR A 514 17.71 -7.41 -7.68
C THR A 514 16.47 -8.19 -8.07
N PRO A 515 16.47 -9.52 -7.89
CA PRO A 515 15.29 -10.34 -8.07
C PRO A 515 14.37 -10.16 -6.85
N CYS A 516 13.09 -9.90 -7.09
CA CYS A 516 12.09 -9.74 -6.06
C CYS A 516 11.14 -10.93 -6.05
N CYS A 517 10.90 -11.52 -4.89
CA CYS A 517 10.04 -12.68 -4.71
C CYS A 517 8.94 -12.39 -3.70
N TYR A 518 7.72 -12.79 -4.03
CA TYR A 518 6.60 -12.72 -3.10
C TYR A 518 6.77 -13.75 -2.00
N ASN A 519 6.63 -13.31 -0.75
CA ASN A 519 6.52 -14.20 0.40
C ASN A 519 5.04 -14.55 0.65
N VAL A 520 4.37 -15.12 -0.34
CA VAL A 520 2.95 -15.52 -0.25
C VAL A 520 2.82 -16.96 -0.71
N THR A 521 2.40 -17.83 0.20
CA THR A 521 2.10 -19.23 -0.11
C THR A 521 0.61 -19.48 0.15
N PRO A 522 -0.18 -19.84 -0.89
CA PRO A 522 -1.58 -20.20 -0.71
C PRO A 522 -1.75 -21.29 0.35
N GLN A 523 -2.88 -21.26 1.06
CA GLN A 523 -3.20 -22.30 2.03
C GLN A 523 -3.37 -23.66 1.33
N GLN A 524 -2.73 -24.70 1.85
CA GLN A 524 -2.80 -26.06 1.32
C GLN A 524 -3.53 -26.99 2.28
N ALA A 525 -4.23 -27.99 1.74
CA ALA A 525 -5.05 -28.89 2.54
C ALA A 525 -4.24 -29.79 3.50
N ASN A 526 -2.95 -29.99 3.23
CA ASN A 526 -2.05 -30.90 3.95
C ASN A 526 -0.93 -30.19 4.73
N GLU A 527 -0.96 -28.86 4.84
CA GLU A 527 0.03 -28.14 5.65
C GLU A 527 -0.20 -28.37 7.15
N GLN A 528 0.89 -28.43 7.92
CA GLN A 528 0.87 -28.57 9.36
C GLN A 528 1.29 -27.26 10.01
N LYS A 529 0.67 -26.91 11.14
CA LYS A 529 1.11 -25.76 11.94
C LYS A 529 1.88 -26.26 13.16
N VAL A 530 3.19 -26.04 13.18
CA VAL A 530 4.08 -26.46 14.28
C VAL A 530 4.54 -25.21 15.03
N SER A 531 4.04 -25.01 16.25
CA SER A 531 4.37 -23.85 17.09
C SER A 531 4.28 -22.50 16.34
N GLY A 532 3.28 -22.37 15.46
CA GLY A 532 3.01 -21.15 14.68
C GLY A 532 3.61 -21.14 13.26
N ILE A 533 4.53 -22.05 12.93
CA ILE A 533 5.12 -22.18 11.59
C ILE A 533 4.19 -23.01 10.70
N ARG A 534 3.85 -22.52 9.49
CA ARG A 534 3.22 -23.33 8.45
C ARG A 534 4.28 -24.18 7.77
N VAL A 535 4.22 -25.49 7.97
CA VAL A 535 5.12 -26.49 7.41
C VAL A 535 4.38 -27.30 6.36
N LEU A 536 4.82 -27.22 5.12
CA LEU A 536 4.15 -27.87 3.99
C LEU A 536 4.74 -29.24 3.68
N LYS A 537 6.05 -29.40 3.93
CA LYS A 537 6.77 -30.65 3.67
C LYS A 537 7.99 -30.73 4.57
N VAL A 538 8.32 -31.95 5.02
CA VAL A 538 9.52 -32.24 5.80
C VAL A 538 10.18 -33.50 5.24
N ASN A 539 11.48 -33.42 4.98
CA ASN A 539 12.37 -34.55 4.78
C ASN A 539 13.46 -34.51 5.86
N ASN A 540 13.27 -35.30 6.91
CA ASN A 540 14.23 -35.42 8.01
C ASN A 540 15.31 -36.49 7.74
N ASN A 541 15.59 -36.78 6.47
CA ASN A 541 16.67 -37.68 6.05
C ASN A 541 17.76 -36.87 5.35
N GLU A 542 19.02 -37.12 5.69
CA GLU A 542 20.19 -36.46 5.11
C GLU A 542 20.55 -37.03 3.73
N ASN A 543 19.63 -36.92 2.79
CA ASN A 543 19.75 -37.57 1.48
C ASN A 543 19.50 -36.64 0.28
N ALA A 544 19.17 -35.37 0.50
CA ALA A 544 18.88 -34.41 -0.56
C ALA A 544 20.05 -33.45 -0.79
N THR A 545 20.46 -33.30 -2.04
CA THR A 545 21.33 -32.17 -2.44
C THR A 545 20.59 -30.84 -2.32
N TRP A 546 21.32 -29.73 -2.35
CA TRP A 546 20.71 -28.39 -2.37
C TRP A 546 19.62 -28.28 -3.44
N GLU A 547 19.96 -28.70 -4.66
CA GLU A 547 19.05 -28.70 -5.80
C GLU A 547 17.76 -29.48 -5.54
N GLN A 548 17.90 -30.70 -4.99
CA GLN A 548 16.76 -31.56 -4.69
C GLN A 548 15.87 -30.99 -3.58
N ALA A 549 16.47 -30.32 -2.60
CA ALA A 549 15.75 -29.66 -1.52
C ALA A 549 14.95 -28.45 -2.04
N VAL A 550 15.58 -27.59 -2.85
CA VAL A 550 14.91 -26.44 -3.48
C VAL A 550 13.77 -26.89 -4.38
N ASP A 551 14.02 -27.84 -5.30
CA ASP A 551 12.99 -28.34 -6.22
C ASP A 551 11.80 -28.94 -5.46
N ALA A 552 12.08 -29.62 -4.33
CA ALA A 552 11.04 -30.21 -3.50
C ALA A 552 10.14 -29.18 -2.78
N CYS A 553 10.67 -28.01 -2.43
CA CYS A 553 9.90 -26.93 -1.80
C CYS A 553 9.17 -26.06 -2.83
N MET A 554 9.80 -25.80 -3.97
CA MET A 554 9.15 -25.13 -5.10
C MET A 554 7.94 -25.93 -5.61
N ALA A 555 8.01 -27.26 -5.61
CA ALA A 555 6.87 -28.13 -5.97
C ALA A 555 5.65 -27.99 -5.05
N VAL A 556 5.82 -27.41 -3.86
CA VAL A 556 4.73 -27.12 -2.91
C VAL A 556 4.56 -25.62 -2.68
N ASN A 557 5.01 -24.76 -3.60
CA ASN A 557 4.86 -23.30 -3.54
C ASN A 557 5.35 -22.67 -2.22
N ALA A 558 6.40 -23.25 -1.62
CA ALA A 558 7.03 -22.74 -0.42
C ALA A 558 8.53 -22.61 -0.61
N ASP A 559 9.14 -21.84 0.29
CA ASP A 559 10.59 -21.74 0.36
C ASP A 559 11.15 -22.76 1.36
N LEU A 560 12.47 -22.97 1.32
CA LEU A 560 13.17 -23.64 2.40
C LEU A 560 12.94 -22.86 3.70
N CYS A 561 12.79 -23.58 4.81
CA CYS A 561 12.68 -22.93 6.12
C CYS A 561 13.97 -22.16 6.44
N ASP A 562 13.84 -21.00 7.05
CA ASP A 562 14.98 -20.21 7.53
C ASP A 562 15.57 -20.79 8.85
N LYS A 563 16.76 -20.31 9.26
CA LYS A 563 17.44 -20.76 10.49
C LYS A 563 16.52 -20.60 11.71
N GLY A 564 15.76 -19.51 11.81
CA GLY A 564 14.83 -19.26 12.94
C GLY A 564 13.66 -20.24 13.00
N GLN A 565 13.10 -20.61 11.85
CA GLN A 565 12.06 -21.63 11.76
C GLN A 565 12.58 -23.01 12.15
N TYR A 566 13.78 -23.37 11.69
CA TYR A 566 14.40 -24.65 12.04
C TYR A 566 14.70 -24.79 13.53
N TYR A 567 15.13 -23.72 14.19
CA TYR A 567 15.29 -23.70 15.64
C TYR A 567 14.02 -24.24 16.33
N ILE A 568 12.85 -23.71 15.97
CA ILE A 568 11.59 -24.12 16.58
C ILE A 568 11.24 -25.57 16.25
N LEU A 569 11.35 -25.97 14.98
CA LEU A 569 11.02 -27.35 14.57
C LEU A 569 11.89 -28.38 15.29
N ARG A 570 13.17 -28.08 15.51
CA ARG A 570 14.10 -28.92 16.27
C ARG A 570 13.74 -28.97 17.75
N GLN A 571 13.39 -27.84 18.37
CA GLN A 571 12.93 -27.82 19.77
C GLN A 571 11.61 -28.60 19.97
N GLN A 572 10.77 -28.71 18.94
CA GLN A 572 9.57 -29.55 18.97
C GLN A 572 9.84 -31.04 18.70
N GLY A 573 11.10 -31.44 18.50
CA GLY A 573 11.49 -32.81 18.22
C GLY A 573 11.07 -33.32 16.83
N ILE A 574 10.70 -32.42 15.92
CA ILE A 574 10.32 -32.76 14.54
C ILE A 574 11.55 -33.16 13.72
N LEU A 575 12.70 -32.54 14.02
CA LEU A 575 13.92 -32.65 13.23
C LEU A 575 15.06 -33.22 14.07
N GLY A 576 15.83 -34.11 13.45
CA GLY A 576 17.06 -34.68 14.00
C GLY A 576 18.23 -34.59 13.02
N ALA A 577 17.94 -34.48 11.72
CA ALA A 577 18.93 -34.33 10.66
C ALA A 577 19.58 -32.93 10.65
N ARG A 578 20.72 -32.82 9.97
CA ARG A 578 21.26 -31.59 9.40
C ARG A 578 20.34 -31.09 8.28
N MET A 579 20.09 -29.79 8.18
CA MET A 579 19.02 -29.24 7.34
C MET A 579 19.53 -28.17 6.36
N TRP A 580 19.04 -28.19 5.12
CA TRP A 580 19.14 -27.09 4.15
C TRP A 580 18.18 -25.94 4.49
N ALA A 581 18.71 -24.74 4.68
CA ALA A 581 18.00 -23.49 4.95
C ALA A 581 18.02 -22.58 3.72
N SER A 582 17.15 -21.57 3.71
CA SER A 582 16.98 -20.69 2.54
C SER A 582 18.26 -19.90 2.14
N ASP A 583 19.25 -19.88 3.03
CA ASP A 583 20.55 -19.20 2.97
C ASP A 583 21.73 -20.18 2.90
N HIS A 584 21.55 -21.35 2.28
CA HIS A 584 22.58 -22.39 2.09
C HIS A 584 23.11 -23.08 3.35
N SER A 585 22.54 -22.84 4.54
CA SER A 585 22.93 -23.56 5.77
C SER A 585 24.38 -23.44 6.19
N ASP A 586 25.00 -22.29 5.93
CA ASP A 586 26.28 -22.01 6.57
C ASP A 586 26.11 -22.04 8.10
N ASN A 587 27.00 -22.78 8.76
CA ASN A 587 26.92 -23.09 10.18
C ASN A 587 27.77 -22.17 11.05
N ASP A 588 28.46 -21.22 10.44
CA ASP A 588 29.10 -20.09 11.11
C ASP A 588 30.02 -20.53 12.26
N GLY A 589 30.78 -21.60 12.07
CA GLY A 589 31.65 -22.18 13.11
C GLY A 589 30.88 -22.95 14.17
N GLN A 590 29.88 -23.74 13.76
CA GLN A 590 28.97 -24.52 14.63
C GLN A 590 27.98 -23.71 15.47
N VAL A 591 27.89 -22.40 15.25
CA VAL A 591 27.05 -21.49 16.03
C VAL A 591 25.56 -21.72 15.75
N CYS A 592 25.22 -22.13 14.54
CA CYS A 592 23.86 -22.37 14.10
C CYS A 592 23.35 -23.80 14.34
N ASN A 593 24.10 -24.63 15.07
CA ASN A 593 23.75 -26.02 15.39
C ASN A 593 22.36 -26.20 16.04
N SER A 594 21.93 -25.23 16.85
CA SER A 594 20.62 -25.24 17.51
C SER A 594 19.46 -25.12 16.51
N SER A 595 19.75 -24.62 15.30
CA SER A 595 18.82 -24.41 14.19
C SER A 595 18.97 -25.51 13.14
N ILE A 596 20.05 -25.46 12.36
CA ILE A 596 20.27 -26.28 11.17
C ILE A 596 21.01 -27.60 11.46
N GLY A 597 21.45 -27.81 12.70
CA GLY A 597 22.27 -28.96 13.09
C GLY A 597 23.74 -28.76 12.68
N ASN A 598 24.56 -29.79 12.85
CA ASN A 598 25.99 -29.73 12.56
C ASN A 598 26.31 -29.81 11.06
N THR A 599 25.73 -28.91 10.26
CA THR A 599 26.09 -28.68 8.86
C THR A 599 27.54 -28.20 8.77
N SER A 600 28.14 -28.34 7.59
CA SER A 600 29.47 -27.81 7.31
C SER A 600 29.46 -26.28 7.43
N ASP A 601 30.59 -25.71 7.85
CA ASP A 601 30.90 -24.30 7.62
C ASP A 601 31.33 -24.17 6.14
N ASP A 602 30.90 -23.12 5.41
CA ASP A 602 31.06 -22.99 3.95
C ASP A 602 30.52 -24.22 3.19
N THR A 603 29.20 -24.38 3.15
CA THR A 603 28.56 -25.58 2.60
C THR A 603 28.81 -25.73 1.09
N ASN A 604 28.67 -26.96 0.56
CA ASN A 604 28.74 -27.23 -0.87
C ASN A 604 27.39 -27.74 -1.39
N PRO A 605 26.85 -27.25 -2.53
CA PRO A 605 25.58 -27.72 -3.10
C PRO A 605 25.46 -29.24 -3.30
N GLY A 606 26.59 -29.94 -3.42
CA GLY A 606 26.67 -31.40 -3.57
C GLY A 606 26.53 -32.20 -2.26
N GLU A 607 26.58 -31.54 -1.10
CA GLU A 607 26.34 -32.18 0.20
C GLU A 607 24.90 -32.67 0.33
N LYS A 608 24.64 -33.56 1.29
CA LYS A 608 23.31 -34.15 1.50
C LYS A 608 22.80 -33.87 2.90
N TYR A 609 21.72 -33.10 2.96
CA TYR A 609 21.02 -32.74 4.19
C TYR A 609 19.52 -33.02 4.05
N GLY A 610 18.81 -32.95 5.16
CA GLY A 610 17.36 -32.88 5.20
C GLY A 610 16.86 -31.50 4.77
N TYR A 611 15.55 -31.35 4.61
CA TYR A 611 14.92 -30.06 4.31
C TYR A 611 13.51 -30.00 4.86
N ALA A 612 12.99 -28.80 5.08
CA ALA A 612 11.58 -28.53 5.29
C ALA A 612 11.17 -27.31 4.47
N CYS A 613 9.90 -27.29 4.06
CA CYS A 613 9.33 -26.22 3.27
C CYS A 613 8.35 -25.43 4.13
N CYS A 614 8.65 -24.17 4.36
CA CYS A 614 7.92 -23.31 5.28
C CYS A 614 7.24 -22.14 4.57
N ALA A 615 6.15 -21.66 5.16
CA ALA A 615 5.43 -20.48 4.71
C ALA A 615 5.06 -19.56 5.88
N THR A 616 4.84 -18.28 5.60
CA THR A 616 4.21 -17.34 6.54
C THR A 616 2.69 -17.44 6.43
N ASP A 617 1.94 -16.93 7.40
CA ASP A 617 0.46 -16.87 7.34
C ASP A 617 -0.05 -15.84 6.30
N ARG A 618 0.85 -15.19 5.55
CA ARG A 618 0.50 -14.23 4.52
C ARG A 618 -0.13 -14.94 3.32
N THR A 619 -1.39 -14.60 3.06
CA THR A 619 -2.19 -15.20 1.98
C THR A 619 -2.51 -14.22 0.85
N THR A 620 -2.21 -12.93 1.04
CA THR A 620 -2.44 -11.87 0.04
C THR A 620 -1.26 -10.90 -0.02
N LEU A 621 -1.16 -10.14 -1.12
CA LEU A 621 -0.15 -9.09 -1.25
C LEU A 621 -0.39 -7.91 -0.29
N ALA A 622 -1.62 -7.68 0.15
CA ALA A 622 -1.92 -6.66 1.15
C ALA A 622 -1.46 -7.12 2.54
N CYS A 623 -0.95 -6.21 3.35
CA CYS A 623 -0.67 -6.49 4.76
C CYS A 623 -1.99 -6.74 5.51
N GLN A 624 -2.08 -7.90 6.15
CA GLN A 624 -3.28 -8.35 6.85
C GLN A 624 -3.21 -7.97 8.32
N SER A 625 -4.26 -7.37 8.90
CA SER A 625 -4.30 -7.07 10.33
C SER A 625 -4.07 -8.34 11.16
N PRO A 626 -3.26 -8.30 12.24
CA PRO A 626 -2.76 -7.11 12.93
C PRO A 626 -1.42 -6.54 12.39
N SER A 627 -0.93 -6.97 11.23
CA SER A 627 0.28 -6.37 10.62
C SER A 627 0.05 -4.94 10.12
N PHE A 628 1.13 -4.19 10.01
CA PHE A 628 1.16 -2.84 9.44
C PHE A 628 2.24 -2.73 8.37
N ASP A 629 2.06 -1.79 7.45
CA ASP A 629 2.98 -1.56 6.33
C ASP A 629 4.09 -0.59 6.74
N VAL A 630 5.34 -0.98 6.50
CA VAL A 630 6.52 -0.13 6.65
C VAL A 630 7.27 -0.10 5.33
N GLY A 631 7.03 0.94 4.52
CA GLY A 631 7.70 1.08 3.22
C GLY A 631 7.45 -0.09 2.28
N GLY A 632 6.31 -0.78 2.43
CA GLY A 632 5.96 -1.98 1.66
C GLY A 632 6.28 -3.32 2.30
N VAL A 633 6.98 -3.34 3.45
CA VAL A 633 7.16 -4.54 4.25
C VAL A 633 5.95 -4.74 5.16
N CYS A 634 5.37 -5.94 5.17
CA CYS A 634 4.29 -6.30 6.09
C CYS A 634 4.85 -6.76 7.43
N VAL A 635 4.82 -5.86 8.41
CA VAL A 635 5.41 -6.05 9.74
C VAL A 635 4.33 -6.46 10.73
N ALA A 636 4.49 -7.63 11.34
CA ALA A 636 3.63 -8.09 12.42
C ALA A 636 3.89 -7.30 13.71
N LYS A 637 5.18 -7.16 14.09
CA LYS A 637 5.59 -6.44 15.29
C LYS A 637 7.09 -6.12 15.26
N VAL A 638 7.48 -5.03 15.92
CA VAL A 638 8.89 -4.64 16.13
C VAL A 638 9.21 -4.69 17.62
N PHE A 639 10.34 -5.30 17.96
CA PHE A 639 10.89 -5.43 19.31
C PHE A 639 12.22 -4.69 19.38
N ASN A 640 12.13 -3.37 19.56
CA ASN A 640 13.24 -2.44 19.42
C ASN A 640 14.05 -2.30 20.72
N SER A 641 14.63 -3.41 21.20
CA SER A 641 15.50 -3.43 22.39
C SER A 641 16.51 -4.58 22.30
N ASN A 642 17.78 -4.36 22.65
CA ASN A 642 18.84 -5.37 22.56
C ASN A 642 18.84 -6.38 23.73
N ASN A 643 17.68 -6.97 24.02
CA ASN A 643 17.46 -7.82 25.20
C ASN A 643 16.82 -9.18 24.87
N TYR A 644 16.79 -9.55 23.59
CA TYR A 644 16.13 -10.78 23.14
C TYR A 644 17.13 -11.74 22.53
N ALA A 645 17.14 -12.98 23.02
CA ALA A 645 17.89 -14.06 22.42
C ALA A 645 17.26 -14.48 21.07
N PHE A 646 18.06 -15.06 20.18
CA PHE A 646 17.58 -15.56 18.88
C PHE A 646 16.38 -16.50 19.02
N SER A 647 16.42 -17.39 20.02
CA SER A 647 15.31 -18.30 20.37
C SER A 647 13.99 -17.58 20.68
N THR A 648 14.06 -16.43 21.36
CA THR A 648 12.90 -15.60 21.69
C THR A 648 12.38 -14.89 20.45
N ALA A 649 13.27 -14.39 19.60
CA ALA A 649 12.90 -13.76 18.34
C ALA A 649 12.16 -14.76 17.42
N SER A 650 12.74 -15.95 17.23
CA SER A 650 12.16 -17.02 16.43
C SER A 650 10.77 -17.42 16.93
N SER A 651 10.67 -17.81 18.21
CA SER A 651 9.40 -18.28 18.79
C SER A 651 8.33 -17.18 18.81
N SER A 652 8.70 -15.92 19.06
CA SER A 652 7.76 -14.80 19.05
C SER A 652 7.21 -14.56 17.65
N CYS A 653 8.06 -14.49 16.62
CA CYS A 653 7.58 -14.26 15.26
C CYS A 653 6.73 -15.42 14.74
N ALA A 654 7.14 -16.67 14.99
CA ALA A 654 6.36 -17.83 14.63
C ALA A 654 4.97 -17.83 15.29
N SER A 655 4.86 -17.44 16.57
CA SER A 655 3.58 -17.34 17.26
C SER A 655 2.60 -16.35 16.62
N MET A 656 3.09 -15.41 15.81
CA MET A 656 2.30 -14.43 15.05
C MET A 656 2.04 -14.88 13.60
N GLY A 657 2.49 -16.08 13.21
CA GLY A 657 2.42 -16.56 11.83
C GLY A 657 3.47 -15.94 10.90
N ALA A 658 4.43 -15.20 11.45
CA ALA A 658 5.49 -14.50 10.73
C ALA A 658 6.84 -15.21 10.91
N ARG A 659 7.88 -14.72 10.23
CA ARG A 659 9.28 -15.07 10.51
C ARG A 659 10.04 -13.83 10.99
N ILE A 660 11.25 -14.02 11.51
CA ILE A 660 12.15 -12.87 11.74
C ILE A 660 12.38 -12.19 10.39
N CYS A 661 12.37 -10.86 10.35
CA CYS A 661 12.60 -10.14 9.09
C CYS A 661 13.96 -10.52 8.46
N SER A 662 14.04 -10.58 7.14
CA SER A 662 15.30 -10.77 6.40
C SER A 662 16.24 -9.56 6.59
N ILE A 663 17.51 -9.67 6.16
CA ILE A 663 18.44 -8.54 6.19
C ILE A 663 17.91 -7.38 5.34
N SER A 664 17.37 -7.69 4.16
CA SER A 664 16.79 -6.68 3.28
C SER A 664 15.52 -6.02 3.85
N GLN A 665 14.59 -6.78 4.44
CA GLN A 665 13.44 -6.21 5.16
C GLN A 665 13.88 -5.33 6.33
N SER A 666 14.88 -5.79 7.10
CA SER A 666 15.43 -5.04 8.24
C SER A 666 16.07 -3.73 7.79
N ALA A 667 16.72 -3.70 6.62
CA ALA A 667 17.26 -2.48 6.02
C ALA A 667 16.15 -1.46 5.71
N VAL A 668 15.01 -1.90 5.18
CA VAL A 668 13.84 -1.04 4.96
C VAL A 668 13.33 -0.48 6.29
N LEU A 669 13.16 -1.33 7.31
CA LEU A 669 12.68 -0.95 8.64
C LEU A 669 13.63 0.02 9.35
N ARG A 670 14.95 -0.20 9.28
CA ARG A 670 15.98 0.71 9.81
C ARG A 670 15.93 2.06 9.09
N SER A 671 15.81 2.07 7.76
CA SER A 671 15.69 3.32 6.99
C SER A 671 14.41 4.11 7.32
N ALA A 672 13.36 3.42 7.76
CA ALA A 672 12.10 3.99 8.23
C ALA A 672 12.10 4.33 9.75
N GLY A 673 13.23 4.15 10.43
CA GLY A 673 13.39 4.43 11.87
C GLY A 673 12.62 3.48 12.80
N GLN A 674 12.15 2.33 12.31
CA GLN A 674 11.41 1.35 13.13
C GLN A 674 12.34 0.52 14.02
N ILE A 675 13.52 0.18 13.51
CA ILE A 675 14.61 -0.45 14.27
C ILE A 675 15.72 0.58 14.39
N ASN A 676 16.03 1.02 15.60
CA ASN A 676 17.05 2.05 15.86
C ASN A 676 18.13 1.61 16.85
N THR A 677 18.13 0.33 17.23
CA THR A 677 19.18 -0.27 18.04
C THR A 677 20.45 -0.52 17.23
N SER A 678 21.55 -0.75 17.96
CA SER A 678 22.87 -1.00 17.38
C SER A 678 23.00 -2.33 16.62
N GLY A 679 22.08 -3.28 16.85
CA GLY A 679 22.04 -4.59 16.18
C GLY A 679 20.62 -5.18 16.20
N ASN A 680 20.31 -6.11 15.29
CA ASN A 680 19.07 -6.88 15.32
C ASN A 680 19.23 -8.30 14.75
N TRP A 681 18.43 -9.23 15.26
CA TRP A 681 18.27 -10.56 14.67
C TRP A 681 17.60 -10.49 13.30
N THR A 682 18.03 -11.33 12.37
CA THR A 682 17.37 -11.59 11.07
C THR A 682 17.12 -13.09 10.84
N ALA A 683 16.34 -13.42 9.81
CA ALA A 683 16.00 -14.81 9.46
C ALA A 683 17.23 -15.72 9.23
N SER A 684 18.34 -15.14 8.77
CA SER A 684 19.62 -15.81 8.48
C SER A 684 20.61 -15.72 9.63
N HIS A 685 20.14 -15.58 10.87
CA HIS A 685 20.98 -15.39 12.07
C HIS A 685 21.77 -14.07 12.11
N SER A 686 21.58 -13.16 11.14
CA SER A 686 22.15 -11.78 11.12
C SER A 686 23.66 -11.74 11.17
N ASP A 687 24.27 -12.61 10.38
CA ASP A 687 25.66 -12.40 10.01
C ASP A 687 25.85 -11.03 9.36
N ASN A 688 26.94 -10.36 9.72
CA ASN A 688 27.21 -8.97 9.34
C ASN A 688 28.16 -8.88 8.14
N ASP A 689 28.57 -10.00 7.54
CA ASP A 689 29.40 -10.09 6.34
C ASP A 689 30.59 -9.13 6.41
N GLY A 690 31.43 -9.30 7.44
CA GLY A 690 32.61 -8.47 7.66
C GLY A 690 32.33 -6.99 7.94
N ASN A 691 31.14 -6.68 8.47
CA ASN A 691 30.56 -5.34 8.66
C ASN A 691 29.98 -4.67 7.42
N GLN A 692 29.74 -5.41 6.33
CA GLN A 692 29.12 -4.87 5.13
C GLN A 692 27.58 -4.86 5.21
N ALA A 693 26.97 -5.76 5.97
CA ALA A 693 25.51 -5.86 6.09
C ALA A 693 24.90 -4.91 7.13
N GLY A 694 25.68 -3.97 7.68
CA GLY A 694 25.27 -3.06 8.76
C GLY A 694 24.02 -2.21 8.46
N ILE A 695 23.74 -1.97 7.18
CA ILE A 695 22.51 -1.29 6.74
C ILE A 695 21.23 -2.08 7.10
N GLY A 696 21.32 -3.41 7.17
CA GLY A 696 20.24 -4.32 7.52
C GLY A 696 20.32 -4.83 8.97
N VAL A 697 21.49 -5.24 9.44
CA VAL A 697 21.65 -5.86 10.77
C VAL A 697 22.09 -4.90 11.87
N GLY A 698 22.65 -3.74 11.52
CA GLY A 698 23.16 -2.73 12.45
C GLY A 698 24.68 -2.80 12.66
N ASN A 699 25.31 -1.64 12.83
CA ASN A 699 26.78 -1.48 12.85
C ASN A 699 27.50 -2.10 14.05
N SER A 700 26.77 -2.60 15.06
CA SER A 700 27.37 -3.29 16.22
C SER A 700 27.01 -4.77 16.26
N MET A 701 26.35 -5.29 15.21
CA MET A 701 26.14 -6.72 15.06
C MET A 701 27.50 -7.39 14.80
N ASN A 702 27.77 -8.48 15.50
CA ASN A 702 28.98 -9.25 15.28
C ASN A 702 28.91 -9.97 13.93
N ASP A 703 30.07 -10.14 13.32
CA ASP A 703 30.31 -11.20 12.34
C ASP A 703 30.14 -12.55 13.05
N ASN A 704 29.26 -13.42 12.57
CA ASN A 704 28.88 -14.69 13.21
C ASN A 704 28.38 -14.54 14.68
N PRO A 705 27.19 -13.95 14.87
CA PRO A 705 26.62 -13.74 16.20
C PRO A 705 26.27 -15.07 16.89
N THR A 706 26.44 -15.15 18.22
CA THR A 706 26.15 -16.40 18.97
C THR A 706 24.80 -16.35 19.68
N ASP A 707 24.19 -17.52 19.90
CA ASP A 707 22.91 -17.67 20.61
C ASP A 707 22.89 -17.09 22.05
N GLY A 708 24.07 -16.82 22.63
CA GLY A 708 24.22 -16.17 23.94
C GLY A 708 24.06 -14.65 23.93
N GLN A 709 23.93 -14.03 22.75
CA GLN A 709 23.76 -12.59 22.60
C GLN A 709 22.29 -12.17 22.58
N ASN A 710 22.05 -10.88 22.81
CA ASN A 710 20.72 -10.31 22.86
C ASN A 710 20.62 -9.09 21.93
N TRP A 711 19.66 -9.11 21.03
CA TRP A 711 19.49 -8.08 20.01
C TRP A 711 18.01 -7.73 19.81
N ALA A 712 17.74 -6.59 19.18
CA ALA A 712 16.39 -6.26 18.73
C ALA A 712 15.96 -7.22 17.62
N TYR A 713 14.68 -7.23 17.25
CA TYR A 713 14.21 -7.94 16.06
C TYR A 713 12.87 -7.38 15.61
N ALA A 714 12.46 -7.78 14.40
CA ALA A 714 11.12 -7.54 13.91
C ALA A 714 10.58 -8.82 13.28
N CYS A 715 9.26 -8.95 13.27
CA CYS A 715 8.55 -10.06 12.69
C CYS A 715 7.88 -9.61 11.38
N CYS A 716 8.23 -10.25 10.27
CA CYS A 716 7.78 -9.89 8.93
C CYS A 716 7.08 -11.06 8.23
N PHE A 717 6.14 -10.71 7.35
CA PHE A 717 5.31 -11.63 6.57
C PHE A 717 5.76 -11.85 5.15
#